data_AF-A0A935Z890-F1
#
_entry.id   AF-A0A935Z890-F1
#
_cell.length_a   1.000
_cell.length_b   1.000
_cell.length_c   1.000
_cell.angle_alpha   90.00
_cell.angle_beta   90.00
_cell.angle_gamma   90.00
#
_symmetry.space_group_name_H-M   'P 1'
#
loop_
_entity.id
_entity.type
_entity.pdbx_description
1 polymer ?
#
loop_
_entity_poly.entity_id
_entity_poly.type
_entity_poly.pdbx_seq_one_letter_code
_entity_poly.pdbx_strand_id
1 'polypeptide(L)'
;MHASTKSFLASAVVLASCLGSTGCFSFHQGPLPGEPKTATYTKVDGVRVRYLDTEGSGASSAKPTVVLVHGFASSLDVWATVVPTLKTTHRVVALDLKGFGWSERPEGDYSPAAEARLVLGLMNQLGITHTSIVGHSWGTSVTLSAVLQAPEKFDRVALYDAWVYEEQQPTFFQWSRAAGVGEVLFGLYYNQRAEDRLGLAFYDKSFVTEELIAVAESHLEKPGTTAAHLAAVRGQRYGELETHYREVKQKTLLLYGREDVVTTVKYGERLLRELPNARMVVYPRCGHFPMLEAAKASTRDLHAFLLEDEGRRRGVDEPRQAEGPRADARAEGREGPVSTKRTTLCAALTAAVATFAVARDAHATGFAELGEDIVQRDKVTVELDGYLRTRGEALHNFDLDRGLSPSGTPLFPVSKADPTAQTLTHWDMRARLDVKVFAPGQTFAVKLRLDALDNLSLGSVPNDVPAATTGQRSPADPLKIRRAYGEALLPFGLLVAGRMGTHWGLGLVANGGDCLDCDSADAQDRVALVTPIANHVFAVAYDFSATGPVGTRPAQNRFLDLERTTNVQTATMAFLRGWSKESIARRKKAGKVTVDYGGYFTHRWQTNDVPGSYLPTAQAIDVSSANQIMARGLTATAFDAWAKVVTKNMRLEAEAAMLLSTIEEASAIPGVSLRDPVKARQFGAAFESDFGSDDGLLSAGLDLGYASGDPAPGMGVSQKLGQRAPKAGDLDGPQANPRRDNRIDNFRFHPDYRIDRILFREIVGTVTDAVYARPHARVRLVEETSFRVTATGAAVASMASFAESTPGGKKPLGVEIDPSITYEHKDGFFATLDYAVLFPLAGLDNPQVGLFAKPAQLVRLRFNYVF
;
A
#
# COMPACT_ATOMS: atom_id res chain seq x y z
N MET A 1 32.58 18.72 20.56
CA MET A 1 31.57 18.25 19.57
C MET A 1 30.10 18.35 20.05
N HIS A 2 29.74 19.23 21.01
CA HIS A 2 28.34 19.39 21.49
C HIS A 2 27.49 20.40 20.68
N ALA A 3 28.03 20.99 19.61
CA ALA A 3 27.38 22.07 18.85
C ALA A 3 26.61 21.58 17.60
N SER A 4 26.90 20.40 17.08
CA SER A 4 26.31 19.89 15.82
C SER A 4 24.90 19.30 16.02
N THR A 5 24.65 18.62 17.14
CA THR A 5 23.37 17.94 17.42
C THR A 5 22.22 18.90 17.75
N LYS A 6 22.53 20.09 18.29
CA LYS A 6 21.52 21.12 18.62
C LYS A 6 20.99 21.86 17.38
N SER A 7 21.76 21.91 16.30
CA SER A 7 21.35 22.57 15.05
C SER A 7 20.34 21.74 14.25
N PHE A 8 20.43 20.41 14.34
CA PHE A 8 19.57 19.49 13.59
C PHE A 8 18.14 19.41 14.17
N LEU A 9 18.00 19.34 15.50
CA LEU A 9 16.68 19.40 16.16
C LEU A 9 16.03 20.80 16.11
N ALA A 10 16.83 21.88 16.16
CA ALA A 10 16.30 23.24 16.07
C ALA A 10 15.76 23.56 14.66
N SER A 11 16.33 22.98 13.61
CA SER A 11 15.88 23.19 12.23
C SER A 11 14.58 22.43 11.92
N ALA A 12 14.35 21.27 12.54
CA ALA A 12 13.10 20.52 12.41
C ALA A 12 11.91 21.20 13.10
N VAL A 13 12.14 21.92 14.20
CA VAL A 13 11.11 22.69 14.90
C VAL A 13 10.79 24.01 14.19
N VAL A 14 11.76 24.62 13.51
CA VAL A 14 11.54 25.87 12.76
C VAL A 14 10.76 25.64 11.45
N LEU A 15 10.91 24.49 10.80
CA LEU A 15 10.10 24.14 9.62
C LEU A 15 8.62 23.93 9.97
N ALA A 16 8.30 23.51 11.20
CA ALA A 16 6.93 23.42 11.70
C ALA A 16 6.31 24.81 12.00
N SER A 17 7.13 25.81 12.36
CA SER A 17 6.64 27.17 12.65
C SER A 17 6.47 28.07 11.42
N CYS A 18 7.15 27.79 10.30
CA CYS A 18 7.03 28.59 9.08
C CYS A 18 5.85 28.19 8.17
N LEU A 19 5.13 27.11 8.49
CA LEU A 19 3.83 26.75 7.87
C LEU A 19 2.64 27.43 8.58
N GLY A 20 2.90 28.26 9.60
CA GLY A 20 1.94 29.00 10.39
C GLY A 20 1.33 30.24 9.72
N SER A 21 1.43 30.40 8.40
CA SER A 21 0.50 31.27 7.67
C SER A 21 -0.80 30.49 7.46
N THR A 22 -1.50 30.20 8.55
CA THR A 22 -2.87 29.67 8.52
C THR A 22 -3.74 30.69 7.81
N GLY A 23 -3.98 30.49 6.52
CA GLY A 23 -4.95 31.27 5.77
C GLY A 23 -6.29 31.17 6.49
N CYS A 24 -6.88 32.30 6.87
CA CYS A 24 -8.29 32.35 7.24
C CYS A 24 -9.09 31.75 6.07
N PHE A 25 -9.75 30.61 6.28
CA PHE A 25 -10.63 30.07 5.26
C PHE A 25 -11.81 31.02 5.08
N SER A 26 -11.92 31.61 3.89
CA SER A 26 -13.00 32.53 3.58
C SER A 26 -14.20 31.78 3.05
N PHE A 27 -15.39 32.14 3.54
CA PHE A 27 -16.67 31.78 2.94
C PHE A 27 -16.85 32.48 1.58
N HIS A 28 -17.80 32.01 0.75
CA HIS A 28 -18.09 32.59 -0.56
C HIS A 28 -19.57 32.97 -0.68
N GLN A 29 -19.82 34.23 -1.06
CA GLN A 29 -21.16 34.75 -1.33
C GLN A 29 -21.33 35.09 -2.81
N GLY A 30 -22.54 34.89 -3.32
CA GLY A 30 -22.91 35.11 -4.71
C GLY A 30 -22.57 33.95 -5.65
N PRO A 31 -22.69 34.18 -6.97
CA PRO A 31 -22.45 33.16 -7.98
C PRO A 31 -21.03 32.60 -7.94
N LEU A 32 -20.88 31.31 -8.20
CA LEU A 32 -19.61 30.61 -8.29
C LEU A 32 -19.05 30.68 -9.73
N PRO A 33 -17.72 30.72 -9.89
CA PRO A 33 -17.11 30.62 -11.21
C PRO A 33 -17.48 29.30 -11.91
N GLY A 34 -17.95 29.39 -13.15
CA GLY A 34 -18.24 28.21 -13.98
C GLY A 34 -19.62 27.56 -13.76
N GLU A 35 -20.55 28.23 -13.07
CA GLU A 35 -21.91 27.72 -12.87
C GLU A 35 -22.59 27.25 -14.17
N PRO A 36 -23.28 26.09 -14.16
CA PRO A 36 -23.99 25.60 -15.34
C PRO A 36 -25.07 26.60 -15.77
N LYS A 37 -25.04 27.02 -17.04
CA LYS A 37 -26.01 27.98 -17.59
C LYS A 37 -27.46 27.49 -17.56
N THR A 38 -27.65 26.16 -17.50
CA THR A 38 -28.95 25.50 -17.44
C THR A 38 -29.42 25.23 -16.01
N ALA A 39 -28.61 25.55 -14.99
CA ALA A 39 -29.00 25.33 -13.61
C ALA A 39 -30.07 26.34 -13.17
N THR A 40 -31.03 25.87 -12.36
CA THR A 40 -32.07 26.71 -11.78
C THR A 40 -31.69 27.07 -10.34
N TYR A 41 -31.97 28.32 -9.96
CA TYR A 41 -31.63 28.85 -8.64
C TYR A 41 -32.81 29.58 -8.02
N THR A 42 -32.88 29.57 -6.70
CA THR A 42 -33.77 30.44 -5.92
C THR A 42 -33.06 30.94 -4.66
N LYS A 43 -33.59 31.97 -4.00
CA LYS A 43 -33.06 32.48 -2.74
C LYS A 43 -33.88 31.98 -1.56
N VAL A 44 -33.37 31.05 -0.77
CA VAL A 44 -34.01 30.56 0.46
C VAL A 44 -33.29 31.16 1.66
N ASP A 45 -34.00 31.90 2.52
CA ASP A 45 -33.44 32.54 3.71
C ASP A 45 -32.14 33.33 3.45
N GLY A 46 -32.11 34.05 2.32
CA GLY A 46 -30.96 34.85 1.90
C GLY A 46 -29.84 34.08 1.19
N VAL A 47 -29.92 32.75 1.13
CA VAL A 47 -28.94 31.87 0.48
C VAL A 47 -29.39 31.53 -0.94
N ARG A 48 -28.53 31.70 -1.94
CA ARG A 48 -28.80 31.24 -3.30
C ARG A 48 -28.59 29.73 -3.42
N VAL A 49 -29.68 29.01 -3.62
CA VAL A 49 -29.73 27.54 -3.67
C VAL A 49 -29.93 27.07 -5.11
N ARG A 50 -29.05 26.19 -5.59
CA ARG A 50 -29.26 25.45 -6.84
C ARG A 50 -30.26 24.33 -6.59
N TYR A 51 -31.22 24.17 -7.49
CA TYR A 51 -32.14 23.03 -7.47
C TYR A 51 -32.50 22.55 -8.88
N LEU A 52 -33.01 21.33 -8.93
CA LEU A 52 -33.66 20.68 -10.06
C LEU A 52 -35.13 20.51 -9.72
N ASP A 53 -36.01 20.81 -10.68
CA ASP A 53 -37.44 20.51 -10.61
C ASP A 53 -37.89 19.95 -11.96
N THR A 54 -38.30 18.69 -12.01
CA THR A 54 -38.61 18.02 -13.28
C THR A 54 -39.87 18.53 -13.96
N GLU A 55 -40.73 19.29 -13.27
CA GLU A 55 -41.98 19.84 -13.81
C GLU A 55 -41.93 21.38 -13.97
N GLY A 56 -40.82 22.02 -13.57
CA GLY A 56 -40.61 23.46 -13.68
C GLY A 56 -41.16 24.27 -12.49
N SER A 57 -40.54 25.42 -12.22
CA SER A 57 -40.87 26.26 -11.05
C SER A 57 -42.28 26.84 -11.16
N GLY A 58 -43.13 26.57 -10.16
CA GLY A 58 -44.50 27.10 -10.09
C GLY A 58 -45.54 26.29 -10.85
N ALA A 59 -45.20 25.13 -11.42
CA ALA A 59 -46.18 24.24 -12.01
C ALA A 59 -46.96 23.48 -10.93
N SER A 60 -48.29 23.56 -10.96
CA SER A 60 -49.15 22.62 -10.23
C SER A 60 -49.01 21.25 -10.89
N SER A 61 -48.27 20.34 -10.26
CA SER A 61 -48.09 18.98 -10.77
C SER A 61 -49.19 18.07 -10.24
N ALA A 62 -49.83 17.32 -11.13
CA ALA A 62 -50.73 16.22 -10.75
C ALA A 62 -49.97 15.02 -10.16
N LYS A 63 -48.63 14.98 -10.31
CA LYS A 63 -47.79 13.93 -9.77
C LYS A 63 -47.41 14.24 -8.32
N PRO A 64 -47.41 13.23 -7.43
CA PRO A 64 -46.87 13.38 -6.08
C PRO A 64 -45.40 13.80 -6.12
N THR A 65 -45.00 14.64 -5.18
CA THR A 65 -43.65 15.21 -5.14
C THR A 65 -42.73 14.34 -4.31
N VAL A 66 -41.46 14.23 -4.73
CA VAL A 66 -40.37 13.65 -3.96
C VAL A 66 -39.18 14.61 -3.93
N VAL A 67 -38.65 14.86 -2.73
CA VAL A 67 -37.47 15.71 -2.50
C VAL A 67 -36.24 14.83 -2.28
N LEU A 68 -35.15 15.09 -3.00
CA LEU A 68 -33.89 14.35 -2.91
C LEU A 68 -32.78 15.22 -2.30
N VAL A 69 -32.11 14.71 -1.26
CA VAL A 69 -31.12 15.42 -0.44
C VAL A 69 -29.78 14.67 -0.45
N HIS A 70 -28.76 15.27 -1.07
CA HIS A 70 -27.44 14.64 -1.22
C HIS A 70 -26.60 14.63 0.08
N GLY A 71 -25.52 13.84 0.09
CA GLY A 71 -24.58 13.70 1.21
C GLY A 71 -23.49 14.78 1.30
N PHE A 72 -22.56 14.58 2.23
CA PHE A 72 -21.43 15.48 2.46
C PHE A 72 -20.47 15.48 1.26
N ALA A 73 -19.92 16.65 0.91
CA ALA A 73 -19.03 16.84 -0.24
C ALA A 73 -19.59 16.33 -1.59
N SER A 74 -20.92 16.31 -1.74
CA SER A 74 -21.65 15.90 -2.94
C SER A 74 -22.42 17.08 -3.55
N SER A 75 -23.20 16.81 -4.59
CA SER A 75 -24.22 17.70 -5.16
C SER A 75 -25.49 16.92 -5.51
N LEU A 76 -26.52 17.62 -5.99
CA LEU A 76 -27.74 17.03 -6.55
C LEU A 76 -27.47 16.12 -7.76
N ASP A 77 -26.29 16.22 -8.38
CA ASP A 77 -25.90 15.44 -9.55
C ASP A 77 -25.75 13.93 -9.22
N VAL A 78 -25.55 13.58 -7.94
CA VAL A 78 -25.51 12.18 -7.49
C VAL A 78 -26.80 11.41 -7.79
N TRP A 79 -27.92 12.12 -7.98
CA TRP A 79 -29.23 11.55 -8.28
C TRP A 79 -29.46 11.29 -9.78
N ALA A 80 -28.47 11.53 -10.66
CA ALA A 80 -28.63 11.42 -12.10
C ALA A 80 -29.12 10.04 -12.59
N THR A 81 -28.79 8.95 -11.88
CA THR A 81 -29.25 7.59 -12.17
C THR A 81 -30.66 7.29 -11.64
N VAL A 82 -31.14 8.05 -10.66
CA VAL A 82 -32.42 7.85 -9.96
C VAL A 82 -33.54 8.67 -10.59
N VAL A 83 -33.25 9.94 -10.91
CA VAL A 83 -34.22 10.92 -11.45
C VAL A 83 -34.97 10.40 -12.69
N PRO A 84 -34.34 9.76 -13.70
CA PRO A 84 -35.04 9.30 -14.90
C PRO A 84 -36.18 8.31 -14.62
N THR A 85 -36.02 7.45 -13.61
CA THR A 85 -37.05 6.48 -13.22
C THR A 85 -38.15 7.17 -12.43
N LEU A 86 -37.80 7.97 -11.41
CA LEU A 86 -38.80 8.60 -10.54
C LEU A 86 -39.68 9.62 -11.29
N LYS A 87 -39.11 10.41 -12.21
CA LYS A 87 -39.86 11.45 -12.94
C LYS A 87 -41.03 10.92 -13.78
N THR A 88 -41.05 9.61 -14.06
CA THR A 88 -42.16 8.95 -14.77
C THR A 88 -43.46 8.94 -13.96
N THR A 89 -43.37 9.00 -12.64
CA THR A 89 -44.50 8.87 -11.71
C THR A 89 -44.59 10.01 -10.70
N HIS A 90 -43.46 10.65 -10.37
CA HIS A 90 -43.37 11.71 -9.37
C HIS A 90 -42.82 13.00 -10.00
N ARG A 91 -43.18 14.16 -9.41
CA ARG A 91 -42.39 15.39 -9.57
C ARG A 91 -41.15 15.25 -8.70
N VAL A 92 -39.96 15.32 -9.30
CA VAL A 92 -38.71 15.17 -8.57
C VAL A 92 -38.10 16.54 -8.34
N VAL A 93 -37.85 16.87 -7.08
CA VAL A 93 -37.13 18.07 -6.66
C VAL A 93 -35.82 17.63 -6.00
N ALA A 94 -34.68 18.11 -6.48
CA ALA A 94 -33.38 17.85 -5.86
C ALA A 94 -32.65 19.17 -5.66
N LEU A 95 -31.89 19.32 -4.58
CA LEU A 95 -31.19 20.57 -4.26
C LEU A 95 -29.71 20.33 -3.95
N ASP A 96 -28.90 21.36 -4.21
CA ASP A 96 -27.58 21.46 -3.61
C ASP A 96 -27.74 22.10 -2.22
N LEU A 97 -27.35 21.40 -1.17
CA LEU A 97 -27.31 21.94 0.19
C LEU A 97 -26.37 23.15 0.25
N LYS A 98 -26.61 24.06 1.20
CA LYS A 98 -25.76 25.23 1.38
C LYS A 98 -24.32 24.78 1.66
N GLY A 99 -23.34 25.43 1.06
CA GLY A 99 -21.92 25.01 1.17
C GLY A 99 -21.46 23.98 0.15
N PHE A 100 -22.38 23.33 -0.55
CA PHE A 100 -22.10 22.21 -1.44
C PHE A 100 -22.53 22.49 -2.88
N GLY A 101 -22.08 21.63 -3.80
CA GLY A 101 -22.40 21.75 -5.23
C GLY A 101 -22.16 23.16 -5.76
N TRP A 102 -23.22 23.76 -6.31
CA TRP A 102 -23.25 25.12 -6.84
C TRP A 102 -24.11 26.09 -6.02
N SER A 103 -24.59 25.66 -4.84
CA SER A 103 -25.23 26.56 -3.89
C SER A 103 -24.22 27.48 -3.23
N GLU A 104 -24.69 28.62 -2.75
CA GLU A 104 -23.89 29.61 -2.06
C GLU A 104 -23.28 29.04 -0.76
N ARG A 105 -22.14 29.61 -0.34
CA ARG A 105 -21.36 29.15 0.81
C ARG A 105 -21.17 30.27 1.84
N PRO A 106 -22.23 30.90 2.37
CA PRO A 106 -22.11 32.02 3.29
C PRO A 106 -21.61 31.55 4.67
N GLU A 107 -21.06 32.46 5.46
CA GLU A 107 -20.79 32.19 6.88
C GLU A 107 -22.11 31.89 7.62
N GLY A 108 -22.09 30.94 8.57
CA GLY A 108 -23.25 30.62 9.39
C GLY A 108 -23.30 29.19 9.91
N ASP A 109 -24.49 28.76 10.34
CA ASP A 109 -24.76 27.42 10.87
C ASP A 109 -25.00 26.41 9.75
N TYR A 110 -24.19 25.35 9.70
CA TYR A 110 -24.27 24.23 8.74
C TYR A 110 -24.68 22.91 9.40
N SER A 111 -25.29 22.97 10.60
CA SER A 111 -25.82 21.78 11.27
C SER A 111 -26.92 21.11 10.44
N PRO A 112 -27.16 19.79 10.64
CA PRO A 112 -28.28 19.09 9.99
C PRO A 112 -29.62 19.81 10.17
N ALA A 113 -29.85 20.42 11.33
CA ALA A 113 -31.05 21.19 11.61
C ALA A 113 -31.14 22.48 10.77
N ALA A 114 -30.02 23.17 10.52
CA ALA A 114 -29.98 24.35 9.67
C ALA A 114 -30.19 24.03 8.19
N GLU A 115 -29.54 22.98 7.67
CA GLU A 115 -29.79 22.51 6.31
C GLU A 115 -31.24 22.03 6.13
N ALA A 116 -31.83 21.42 7.16
CA ALA A 116 -33.24 21.02 7.13
C ALA A 116 -34.19 22.21 6.98
N ARG A 117 -33.90 23.35 7.64
CA ARG A 117 -34.65 24.60 7.44
C ARG A 117 -34.53 25.10 6.00
N LEU A 118 -33.36 24.96 5.37
CA LEU A 118 -33.16 25.30 3.96
C LEU A 118 -34.03 24.41 3.04
N VAL A 119 -34.10 23.10 3.30
CA VAL A 119 -34.97 22.17 2.55
C VAL A 119 -36.44 22.57 2.71
N LEU A 120 -36.90 22.82 3.94
CA LEU A 120 -38.28 23.25 4.22
C LEU A 120 -38.60 24.62 3.59
N GLY A 121 -37.65 25.54 3.58
CA GLY A 121 -37.76 26.84 2.93
C GLY A 121 -37.89 26.72 1.41
N LEU A 122 -37.09 25.85 0.77
CA LEU A 122 -37.24 25.55 -0.65
C LEU A 122 -38.62 24.94 -0.95
N MET A 123 -39.08 24.00 -0.13
CA MET A 123 -40.42 23.42 -0.26
C MET A 123 -41.50 24.50 -0.22
N ASN A 124 -41.44 25.42 0.74
CA ASN A 124 -42.39 26.52 0.85
C ASN A 124 -42.36 27.42 -0.40
N GLN A 125 -41.18 27.73 -0.94
CA GLN A 125 -41.06 28.55 -2.16
C GLN A 125 -41.64 27.88 -3.41
N LEU A 126 -41.51 26.56 -3.50
CA LEU A 126 -42.04 25.77 -4.61
C LEU A 126 -43.51 25.37 -4.41
N GLY A 127 -44.15 25.82 -3.32
CA GLY A 127 -45.54 25.50 -2.97
C GLY A 127 -45.75 24.04 -2.57
N ILE A 128 -44.72 23.35 -2.11
CA ILE A 128 -44.78 21.93 -1.72
C ILE A 128 -45.27 21.84 -0.27
N THR A 129 -46.52 21.44 -0.11
CA THR A 129 -47.17 21.31 1.21
C THR A 129 -47.13 19.89 1.78
N HIS A 130 -46.97 18.87 0.93
CA HIS A 130 -46.80 17.45 1.27
C HIS A 130 -45.88 16.77 0.26
N THR A 131 -44.97 15.91 0.73
CA THR A 131 -44.00 15.21 -0.14
C THR A 131 -43.49 13.91 0.49
N SER A 132 -42.83 13.08 -0.32
CA SER A 132 -41.85 12.12 0.19
C SER A 132 -40.46 12.74 0.19
N ILE A 133 -39.54 12.27 1.03
CA ILE A 133 -38.16 12.77 1.10
C ILE A 133 -37.15 11.63 1.10
N VAL A 134 -36.05 11.81 0.36
CA VAL A 134 -34.98 10.83 0.20
C VAL A 134 -33.64 11.49 0.53
N GLY A 135 -32.87 10.89 1.43
CA GLY A 135 -31.53 11.36 1.81
C GLY A 135 -30.45 10.34 1.48
N HIS A 136 -29.23 10.80 1.21
CA HIS A 136 -28.03 9.96 1.12
C HIS A 136 -26.96 10.40 2.11
N SER A 137 -26.30 9.44 2.77
CA SER A 137 -25.16 9.68 3.65
C SER A 137 -25.48 10.79 4.67
N TRP A 138 -24.68 11.84 4.77
CA TRP A 138 -24.95 12.98 5.64
C TRP A 138 -26.33 13.63 5.43
N GLY A 139 -26.83 13.65 4.18
CA GLY A 139 -28.15 14.17 3.83
C GLY A 139 -29.30 13.40 4.48
N THR A 140 -29.06 12.19 4.99
CA THR A 140 -30.04 11.46 5.82
C THR A 140 -30.28 12.13 7.17
N SER A 141 -29.23 12.70 7.80
CA SER A 141 -29.40 13.47 9.04
C SER A 141 -30.19 14.76 8.81
N VAL A 142 -29.97 15.43 7.66
CA VAL A 142 -30.76 16.58 7.21
C VAL A 142 -32.21 16.18 6.98
N THR A 143 -32.43 15.03 6.31
CA THR A 143 -33.75 14.47 6.03
C THR A 143 -34.52 14.18 7.32
N LEU A 144 -33.91 13.47 8.28
CA LEU A 144 -34.52 13.19 9.58
C LEU A 144 -34.79 14.48 10.36
N SER A 145 -33.86 15.44 10.32
CA SER A 145 -34.05 16.75 10.96
C SER A 145 -35.23 17.53 10.36
N ALA A 146 -35.45 17.47 9.04
CA ALA A 146 -36.58 18.11 8.39
C ALA A 146 -37.91 17.45 8.78
N VAL A 147 -37.93 16.12 8.84
CA VAL A 147 -39.11 15.35 9.26
C VAL A 147 -39.47 15.61 10.72
N LEU A 148 -38.50 15.72 11.61
CA LEU A 148 -38.76 16.06 13.02
C LEU A 148 -39.22 17.51 13.21
N GLN A 149 -38.76 18.43 12.37
CA GLN A 149 -39.17 19.84 12.42
C GLN A 149 -40.57 20.09 11.84
N ALA A 150 -41.02 19.29 10.87
CA ALA A 150 -42.33 19.44 10.22
C ALA A 150 -42.92 18.07 9.80
N PRO A 151 -43.23 17.19 10.76
CA PRO A 151 -43.62 15.80 10.47
C PRO A 151 -44.88 15.70 9.61
N GLU A 152 -45.77 16.68 9.69
CA GLU A 152 -47.00 16.76 8.91
C GLU A 152 -46.77 16.98 7.41
N LYS A 153 -45.57 17.40 6.98
CA LYS A 153 -45.26 17.62 5.56
C LYS A 153 -44.79 16.37 4.82
N PHE A 154 -44.52 15.27 5.53
CA PHE A 154 -43.85 14.10 4.97
C PHE A 154 -44.69 12.82 5.08
N ASP A 155 -44.89 12.15 3.95
CA ASP A 155 -45.60 10.85 3.90
C ASP A 155 -44.62 9.68 4.10
N ARG A 156 -43.46 9.75 3.44
CA ARG A 156 -42.45 8.68 3.40
C ARG A 156 -41.04 9.25 3.45
N VAL A 157 -40.15 8.45 4.05
CA VAL A 157 -38.73 8.74 4.19
C VAL A 157 -37.92 7.60 3.59
N ALA A 158 -36.95 7.88 2.73
CA ALA A 158 -35.98 6.87 2.27
C ALA A 158 -34.56 7.34 2.54
N LEU A 159 -33.71 6.48 3.10
CA LEU A 159 -32.37 6.82 3.54
C LEU A 159 -31.35 5.85 2.92
N TYR A 160 -30.51 6.37 2.04
CA TYR A 160 -29.35 5.66 1.52
C TYR A 160 -28.16 5.81 2.49
N ASP A 161 -27.62 4.69 2.96
CA ASP A 161 -26.38 4.60 3.75
C ASP A 161 -26.27 5.66 4.85
N ALA A 162 -27.27 5.70 5.72
CA ALA A 162 -27.50 6.78 6.65
C ALA A 162 -26.30 7.09 7.57
N TRP A 163 -25.96 8.38 7.62
CA TRP A 163 -24.97 8.99 8.50
C TRP A 163 -25.72 9.89 9.50
N VAL A 164 -25.97 9.36 10.69
CA VAL A 164 -26.90 9.94 11.66
C VAL A 164 -26.42 9.83 13.12
N TYR A 165 -25.37 9.07 13.43
CA TYR A 165 -24.87 8.86 14.80
C TYR A 165 -23.51 9.54 15.05
N GLU A 166 -23.26 9.96 16.28
CA GLU A 166 -21.98 10.54 16.72
C GLU A 166 -20.82 9.55 16.56
N GLU A 167 -21.07 8.27 16.85
CA GLU A 167 -20.09 7.16 16.74
C GLU A 167 -19.66 6.87 15.30
N GLN A 168 -20.42 7.34 14.30
CA GLN A 168 -20.03 7.22 12.89
C GLN A 168 -18.89 8.16 12.53
N GLN A 169 -18.68 9.24 13.30
CA GLN A 169 -17.70 10.24 12.94
C GLN A 169 -16.27 9.73 13.12
N PRO A 170 -15.43 9.77 12.07
CA PRO A 170 -14.04 9.44 12.19
C PRO A 170 -13.35 10.44 13.12
N THR A 171 -12.30 9.99 13.81
CA THR A 171 -11.52 10.80 14.76
C THR A 171 -11.07 12.14 14.15
N PHE A 172 -10.72 12.14 12.86
CA PHE A 172 -10.38 13.35 12.11
C PHE A 172 -11.49 14.42 12.13
N PHE A 173 -12.78 14.04 11.97
CA PHE A 173 -13.91 14.98 12.04
C PHE A 173 -14.12 15.48 13.46
N GLN A 174 -14.00 14.60 14.46
CA GLN A 174 -14.16 14.99 15.86
C GLN A 174 -13.12 16.04 16.28
N TRP A 175 -11.86 15.87 15.85
CA TRP A 175 -10.77 16.80 16.17
C TRP A 175 -10.88 18.11 15.38
N SER A 176 -11.39 18.05 14.16
CA SER A 176 -11.61 19.24 13.32
C SER A 176 -12.63 20.23 13.90
N ARG A 177 -13.37 19.83 14.95
CA ARG A 177 -14.27 20.73 15.67
C ARG A 177 -13.56 21.82 16.46
N ALA A 178 -12.31 21.58 16.90
CA ALA A 178 -11.54 22.58 17.64
C ALA A 178 -11.05 23.70 16.70
N ALA A 179 -11.16 24.95 17.16
CA ALA A 179 -10.64 26.11 16.43
C ALA A 179 -9.11 26.04 16.34
N GLY A 180 -8.56 26.44 15.20
CA GLY A 180 -7.13 26.32 14.85
C GLY A 180 -6.76 24.91 14.37
N VAL A 181 -7.18 23.87 15.09
CA VAL A 181 -6.92 22.46 14.71
C VAL A 181 -7.68 22.08 13.44
N GLY A 182 -8.97 22.40 13.37
CA GLY A 182 -9.80 22.10 12.20
C GLY A 182 -9.30 22.78 10.93
N GLU A 183 -8.81 24.02 11.04
CA GLU A 183 -8.26 24.77 9.93
C GLU A 183 -7.00 24.10 9.38
N VAL A 184 -6.08 23.69 10.26
CA VAL A 184 -4.87 22.94 9.86
C VAL A 184 -5.23 21.60 9.24
N LEU A 185 -6.10 20.84 9.91
CA LEU A 185 -6.53 19.51 9.47
C LEU A 185 -7.23 19.56 8.10
N PHE A 186 -8.18 20.47 7.89
CA PHE A 186 -8.90 20.60 6.62
C PHE A 186 -8.04 21.21 5.51
N GLY A 187 -7.09 22.09 5.83
CA GLY A 187 -6.13 22.62 4.87
C GLY A 187 -5.19 21.54 4.34
N LEU A 188 -4.70 20.67 5.23
CA LEU A 188 -3.90 19.51 4.84
C LEU A 188 -4.75 18.44 4.13
N TYR A 189 -5.96 18.19 4.62
CA TYR A 189 -6.89 17.21 4.07
C TYR A 189 -7.29 17.59 2.64
N TYR A 190 -7.83 18.77 2.36
CA TYR A 190 -8.25 19.11 0.99
C TYR A 190 -7.09 19.30 0.00
N ASN A 191 -5.85 19.38 0.47
CA ASN A 191 -4.66 19.30 -0.36
C ASN A 191 -4.21 17.87 -0.70
N GLN A 192 -4.95 16.82 -0.32
CA GLN A 192 -4.73 15.45 -0.81
C GLN A 192 -5.64 15.13 -2.02
N ARG A 193 -5.21 14.19 -2.89
CA ARG A 193 -5.95 13.81 -4.10
C ARG A 193 -7.35 13.27 -3.78
N ALA A 194 -8.34 13.71 -4.55
CA ALA A 194 -9.73 13.28 -4.37
C ALA A 194 -9.93 11.80 -4.73
N GLU A 195 -9.13 11.28 -5.66
CA GLU A 195 -9.27 9.93 -6.21
C GLU A 195 -9.05 8.80 -5.19
N ASP A 196 -8.05 8.92 -4.31
CA ASP A 196 -7.70 7.88 -3.33
C ASP A 196 -8.81 7.78 -2.27
N ARG A 197 -9.47 8.90 -1.96
CA ARG A 197 -10.60 8.97 -1.02
C ARG A 197 -11.89 8.47 -1.62
N LEU A 198 -12.19 8.89 -2.83
CA LEU A 198 -13.40 8.48 -3.52
C LEU A 198 -13.38 6.97 -3.75
N GLY A 199 -12.20 6.41 -4.05
CA GLY A 199 -11.95 4.97 -4.11
C GLY A 199 -12.53 4.20 -2.93
N LEU A 200 -12.32 4.66 -1.69
CA LEU A 200 -12.77 3.97 -0.47
C LEU A 200 -14.30 3.84 -0.36
N ALA A 201 -15.05 4.75 -0.97
CA ALA A 201 -16.50 4.77 -0.87
C ALA A 201 -17.20 3.74 -1.79
N PHE A 202 -16.49 3.12 -2.74
CA PHE A 202 -17.07 2.14 -3.67
C PHE A 202 -16.57 0.73 -3.36
N TYR A 203 -17.43 -0.28 -3.50
CA TYR A 203 -17.00 -1.68 -3.51
C TYR A 203 -16.34 -1.99 -4.86
N ASP A 204 -17.05 -1.73 -5.96
CA ASP A 204 -16.54 -1.91 -7.32
C ASP A 204 -15.80 -0.65 -7.77
N LYS A 205 -14.47 -0.72 -7.76
CA LYS A 205 -13.59 0.41 -8.13
C LYS A 205 -13.75 0.82 -9.61
N SER A 206 -14.42 0.03 -10.45
CA SER A 206 -14.66 0.40 -11.85
C SER A 206 -15.61 1.60 -12.02
N PHE A 207 -16.43 1.91 -11.00
CA PHE A 207 -17.28 3.10 -10.97
C PHE A 207 -16.49 4.39 -10.71
N VAL A 208 -15.29 4.29 -10.15
CA VAL A 208 -14.41 5.42 -9.88
C VAL A 208 -13.67 5.76 -11.18
N THR A 209 -14.33 6.49 -12.07
CA THR A 209 -13.76 6.90 -13.36
C THR A 209 -12.99 8.21 -13.24
N GLU A 210 -12.11 8.49 -14.21
CA GLU A 210 -11.42 9.79 -14.29
C GLU A 210 -12.39 10.98 -14.44
N GLU A 211 -13.57 10.74 -15.03
CA GLU A 211 -14.64 11.75 -15.13
C GLU A 211 -15.26 12.03 -13.77
N LEU A 212 -15.59 10.99 -12.99
CA LEU A 212 -16.15 11.14 -11.66
C LEU A 212 -15.16 11.85 -10.71
N ILE A 213 -13.86 11.51 -10.81
CA ILE A 213 -12.80 12.20 -10.06
C ILE A 213 -12.72 13.67 -10.46
N ALA A 214 -12.72 13.98 -11.75
CA ALA A 214 -12.67 15.37 -12.21
C ALA A 214 -13.88 16.19 -11.71
N VAL A 215 -15.07 15.58 -11.67
CA VAL A 215 -16.26 16.20 -11.08
C VAL A 215 -16.04 16.47 -9.59
N ALA A 216 -15.59 15.46 -8.83
CA ALA A 216 -15.32 15.61 -7.40
C ALA A 216 -14.26 16.68 -7.10
N GLU A 217 -13.13 16.68 -7.82
CA GLU A 217 -12.08 17.69 -7.72
C GLU A 217 -12.63 19.09 -8.01
N SER A 218 -13.42 19.24 -9.09
CA SER A 218 -14.02 20.52 -9.43
C SER A 218 -14.90 21.07 -8.31
N HIS A 219 -15.56 20.21 -7.52
CA HIS A 219 -16.37 20.65 -6.39
C HIS A 219 -15.51 21.15 -5.22
N LEU A 220 -14.37 20.50 -4.98
CA LEU A 220 -13.43 20.88 -3.92
C LEU A 220 -12.69 22.18 -4.22
N GLU A 221 -12.39 22.45 -5.49
CA GLU A 221 -11.67 23.66 -5.93
C GLU A 221 -12.54 24.94 -5.91
N LYS A 222 -13.87 24.80 -5.75
CA LYS A 222 -14.79 25.96 -5.74
C LYS A 222 -14.49 26.89 -4.55
N PRO A 223 -14.50 28.23 -4.74
CA PRO A 223 -14.28 29.18 -3.67
C PRO A 223 -15.20 28.94 -2.46
N GLY A 224 -14.65 29.03 -1.25
CA GLY A 224 -15.38 28.86 0.01
C GLY A 224 -15.71 27.42 0.42
N THR A 225 -15.36 26.41 -0.39
CA THR A 225 -15.68 25.00 -0.12
C THR A 225 -15.03 24.49 1.16
N THR A 226 -13.74 24.75 1.38
CA THR A 226 -13.04 24.33 2.60
C THR A 226 -13.66 24.92 3.87
N ALA A 227 -14.00 26.21 3.85
CA ALA A 227 -14.66 26.89 4.97
C ALA A 227 -16.04 26.27 5.28
N ALA A 228 -16.87 26.09 4.24
CA ALA A 228 -18.21 25.53 4.38
C ALA A 228 -18.19 24.06 4.84
N HIS A 229 -17.30 23.24 4.27
CA HIS A 229 -17.18 21.84 4.68
C HIS A 229 -16.69 21.70 6.13
N LEU A 230 -15.74 22.55 6.58
CA LEU A 230 -15.31 22.58 7.98
C LEU A 230 -16.45 23.01 8.91
N ALA A 231 -17.22 24.03 8.52
CA ALA A 231 -18.40 24.47 9.26
C ALA A 231 -19.47 23.38 9.34
N ALA A 232 -19.70 22.63 8.26
CA ALA A 232 -20.60 21.49 8.24
C ALA A 232 -20.13 20.41 9.22
N VAL A 233 -18.85 20.00 9.18
CA VAL A 233 -18.29 19.02 10.14
C VAL A 233 -18.41 19.49 11.59
N ARG A 234 -18.22 20.78 11.86
CA ARG A 234 -18.46 21.39 13.19
C ARG A 234 -19.91 21.28 13.64
N GLY A 235 -20.85 21.40 12.70
CA GLY A 235 -22.29 21.30 12.93
C GLY A 235 -22.84 19.87 12.97
N GLN A 236 -22.08 18.86 12.53
CA GLN A 236 -22.48 17.45 12.62
C GLN A 236 -22.42 16.94 14.06
N ARG A 237 -23.35 17.36 14.91
CA ARG A 237 -23.50 16.89 16.30
C ARG A 237 -24.82 16.16 16.41
N TYR A 238 -24.75 14.85 16.66
CA TYR A 238 -25.93 13.99 16.54
C TYR A 238 -26.59 13.66 17.87
N GLY A 239 -25.90 13.88 19.00
CA GLY A 239 -26.37 13.46 20.32
C GLY A 239 -27.81 13.89 20.67
N GLU A 240 -28.24 15.08 20.27
CA GLU A 240 -29.64 15.51 20.46
C GLU A 240 -30.59 14.82 19.45
N LEU A 241 -30.24 14.87 18.17
CA LEU A 241 -31.03 14.29 17.08
C LEU A 241 -31.31 12.79 17.28
N GLU A 242 -30.32 12.04 17.77
CA GLU A 242 -30.41 10.60 18.08
C GLU A 242 -31.54 10.28 19.06
N THR A 243 -31.83 11.16 20.01
CA THR A 243 -32.84 10.91 21.05
C THR A 243 -34.27 10.93 20.50
N HIS A 244 -34.48 11.51 19.31
CA HIS A 244 -35.79 11.75 18.72
C HIS A 244 -36.16 10.76 17.59
N TYR A 245 -35.31 9.80 17.20
CA TYR A 245 -35.63 8.90 16.08
C TYR A 245 -36.93 8.10 16.26
N ARG A 246 -37.30 7.78 17.51
CA ARG A 246 -38.57 7.09 17.80
C ARG A 246 -39.81 7.93 17.51
N GLU A 247 -39.66 9.24 17.34
CA GLU A 247 -40.74 10.17 17.02
C GLU A 247 -41.07 10.20 15.52
N VAL A 248 -40.16 9.73 14.65
CA VAL A 248 -40.38 9.63 13.20
C VAL A 248 -41.43 8.55 12.90
N LYS A 249 -42.68 8.94 12.66
CA LYS A 249 -43.81 8.02 12.42
C LYS A 249 -44.02 7.67 10.96
N GLN A 250 -43.36 8.36 10.04
CA GLN A 250 -43.47 8.14 8.60
C GLN A 250 -42.96 6.75 8.23
N LYS A 251 -43.58 6.14 7.21
CA LYS A 251 -43.04 4.90 6.63
C LYS A 251 -41.62 5.19 6.15
N THR A 252 -40.66 4.37 6.58
CA THR A 252 -39.24 4.60 6.30
C THR A 252 -38.61 3.40 5.60
N LEU A 253 -37.82 3.66 4.56
CA LEU A 253 -37.03 2.66 3.85
C LEU A 253 -35.53 2.97 4.01
N LEU A 254 -34.78 2.03 4.55
CA LEU A 254 -33.32 2.08 4.62
C LEU A 254 -32.73 1.28 3.46
N LEU A 255 -31.79 1.87 2.73
CA LEU A 255 -31.15 1.32 1.53
C LEU A 255 -29.64 1.32 1.78
N TYR A 256 -29.03 0.15 1.90
CA TYR A 256 -27.64 0.04 2.36
C TYR A 256 -26.76 -0.83 1.47
N GLY A 257 -25.54 -0.39 1.23
CA GLY A 257 -24.46 -1.23 0.73
C GLY A 257 -23.95 -2.19 1.80
N ARG A 258 -23.74 -3.46 1.46
CA ARG A 258 -23.21 -4.45 2.40
C ARG A 258 -21.74 -4.21 2.75
N GLU A 259 -20.96 -3.75 1.79
CA GLU A 259 -19.52 -3.50 1.90
C GLU A 259 -19.21 -2.01 2.06
N ASP A 260 -20.18 -1.22 2.51
CA ASP A 260 -19.97 0.18 2.87
C ASP A 260 -19.04 0.30 4.09
N VAL A 261 -17.85 0.84 3.87
CA VAL A 261 -16.84 1.11 4.92
C VAL A 261 -16.96 2.51 5.53
N VAL A 262 -17.84 3.36 5.00
CA VAL A 262 -18.08 4.74 5.44
C VAL A 262 -19.17 4.78 6.50
N THR A 263 -20.35 4.20 6.24
CA THR A 263 -21.48 4.12 7.20
C THR A 263 -21.93 2.70 7.49
N THR A 264 -20.98 1.75 7.54
CA THR A 264 -21.11 0.33 7.92
C THR A 264 -22.52 -0.13 8.33
N VAL A 265 -23.02 -1.19 7.70
CA VAL A 265 -24.41 -1.71 7.83
C VAL A 265 -24.96 -1.79 9.26
N LYS A 266 -24.11 -1.99 10.28
CA LYS A 266 -24.49 -1.97 11.71
C LYS A 266 -25.28 -0.72 12.13
N TYR A 267 -24.98 0.45 11.55
CA TYR A 267 -25.67 1.70 11.87
C TYR A 267 -27.06 1.72 11.24
N GLY A 268 -27.22 1.16 10.04
CA GLY A 268 -28.52 0.92 9.43
C GLY A 268 -29.37 -0.05 10.27
N GLU A 269 -28.78 -1.13 10.77
CA GLU A 269 -29.46 -2.07 11.66
C GLU A 269 -29.86 -1.44 13.00
N ARG A 270 -29.02 -0.56 13.57
CA ARG A 270 -29.37 0.23 14.76
C ARG A 270 -30.55 1.14 14.46
N LEU A 271 -30.49 1.90 13.37
CA LEU A 271 -31.55 2.82 12.97
C LEU A 271 -32.87 2.09 12.67
N LEU A 272 -32.81 0.90 12.08
CA LEU A 272 -33.97 0.03 11.86
C LEU A 272 -34.70 -0.32 13.16
N ARG A 273 -33.98 -0.47 14.28
CA ARG A 273 -34.58 -0.74 15.61
C ARG A 273 -35.12 0.51 16.29
N GLU A 274 -34.60 1.68 15.95
CA GLU A 274 -34.95 2.96 16.57
C GLU A 274 -36.12 3.66 15.85
N LEU A 275 -36.28 3.43 14.54
CA LEU A 275 -37.40 3.93 13.74
C LEU A 275 -38.60 2.97 13.81
N PRO A 276 -39.80 3.42 14.25
CA PRO A 276 -40.93 2.53 14.51
C PRO A 276 -41.53 1.90 13.25
N ASN A 277 -41.43 2.56 12.09
CA ASN A 277 -42.05 2.14 10.83
C ASN A 277 -41.01 1.98 9.71
N ALA A 278 -39.84 1.41 10.04
CA ALA A 278 -38.75 1.21 9.09
C ALA A 278 -38.66 -0.22 8.56
N ARG A 279 -38.25 -0.33 7.29
CA ARG A 279 -37.74 -1.57 6.69
C ARG A 279 -36.40 -1.31 6.02
N MET A 280 -35.58 -2.34 5.86
CA MET A 280 -34.23 -2.21 5.32
C MET A 280 -33.99 -3.18 4.17
N VAL A 281 -33.29 -2.72 3.14
CA VAL A 281 -32.79 -3.53 2.03
C VAL A 281 -31.27 -3.37 1.96
N VAL A 282 -30.56 -4.49 1.88
CA VAL A 282 -29.10 -4.54 1.85
C VAL A 282 -28.62 -5.13 0.53
N TYR A 283 -27.81 -4.37 -0.21
CA TYR A 283 -27.28 -4.74 -1.51
C TYR A 283 -25.90 -5.38 -1.35
N PRO A 284 -25.70 -6.67 -1.73
CA PRO A 284 -24.38 -7.29 -1.71
C PRO A 284 -23.49 -6.73 -2.84
N ARG A 285 -22.17 -6.70 -2.62
CA ARG A 285 -21.17 -6.14 -3.55
C ARG A 285 -21.46 -4.67 -3.87
N CYS A 286 -21.72 -3.88 -2.84
CA CYS A 286 -22.09 -2.48 -2.94
C CYS A 286 -21.50 -1.71 -1.76
N GLY A 287 -20.80 -0.61 -2.05
CA GLY A 287 -20.29 0.34 -1.06
C GLY A 287 -21.30 1.44 -0.75
N HIS A 288 -20.77 2.64 -0.49
CA HIS A 288 -21.48 3.82 0.04
C HIS A 288 -22.41 4.52 -0.96
N PHE A 289 -22.45 4.08 -2.22
CA PHE A 289 -23.30 4.67 -3.26
C PHE A 289 -24.21 3.63 -3.96
N PRO A 290 -25.22 3.05 -3.28
CA PRO A 290 -26.15 2.09 -3.88
C PRO A 290 -26.94 2.64 -5.06
N MET A 291 -27.16 3.95 -5.13
CA MET A 291 -27.76 4.58 -6.31
C MET A 291 -26.87 4.54 -7.56
N LEU A 292 -25.57 4.26 -7.41
CA LEU A 292 -24.61 4.08 -8.50
C LEU A 292 -24.26 2.60 -8.68
N GLU A 293 -23.79 1.92 -7.63
CA GLU A 293 -23.30 0.53 -7.73
C GLU A 293 -24.43 -0.50 -7.87
N ALA A 294 -25.53 -0.30 -7.13
CA ALA A 294 -26.72 -1.13 -7.19
C ALA A 294 -27.88 -0.45 -7.95
N ALA A 295 -27.57 0.52 -8.84
CA ALA A 295 -28.51 1.50 -9.40
C ALA A 295 -29.87 0.92 -9.83
N LYS A 296 -29.87 -0.22 -10.53
CA LYS A 296 -31.12 -0.88 -10.98
C LYS A 296 -31.96 -1.41 -9.81
N ALA A 297 -31.33 -2.10 -8.87
CA ALA A 297 -32.03 -2.72 -7.75
C ALA A 297 -32.50 -1.64 -6.76
N SER A 298 -31.60 -0.73 -6.39
CA SER A 298 -31.88 0.33 -5.43
C SER A 298 -32.91 1.34 -5.90
N THR A 299 -32.84 1.76 -7.17
CA THR A 299 -33.84 2.66 -7.75
C THR A 299 -35.20 1.97 -7.88
N ARG A 300 -35.24 0.68 -8.22
CA ARG A 300 -36.49 -0.10 -8.26
C ARG A 300 -37.13 -0.17 -6.88
N ASP A 301 -36.36 -0.50 -5.85
CA ASP A 301 -36.88 -0.69 -4.50
C ASP A 301 -37.34 0.65 -3.88
N LEU A 302 -36.61 1.75 -4.17
CA LEU A 302 -37.06 3.11 -3.88
C LEU A 302 -38.37 3.45 -4.61
N HIS A 303 -38.44 3.21 -5.92
CA HIS A 303 -39.60 3.54 -6.72
C HIS A 303 -40.85 2.77 -6.28
N ALA A 304 -40.71 1.47 -6.00
CA ALA A 304 -41.79 0.64 -5.47
C ALA A 304 -42.28 1.16 -4.11
N PHE A 305 -41.36 1.51 -3.21
CA PHE A 305 -41.71 2.06 -1.90
C PHE A 305 -42.48 3.38 -1.97
N LEU A 306 -42.13 4.25 -2.91
CA LEU A 306 -42.84 5.52 -3.09
C LEU A 306 -44.29 5.30 -3.60
N LEU A 307 -44.55 4.22 -4.36
CA LEU A 307 -45.86 3.89 -4.93
C LEU A 307 -46.82 3.15 -3.98
N GLU A 308 -46.33 2.54 -2.89
CA GLU A 308 -47.05 1.53 -2.07
C GLU A 308 -48.42 1.95 -1.49
N ASP A 309 -48.77 3.25 -1.42
CA ASP A 309 -50.13 3.69 -1.03
C ASP A 309 -50.79 4.70 -1.99
N GLU A 310 -50.19 5.01 -3.15
CA GLU A 310 -50.84 5.91 -4.13
C GLU A 310 -52.09 5.29 -4.76
N GLY A 311 -52.13 3.96 -4.84
CA GLY A 311 -53.31 3.22 -5.27
C GLY A 311 -54.52 3.38 -4.33
N ARG A 312 -54.31 3.79 -3.07
CA ARG A 312 -55.39 3.93 -2.07
C ARG A 312 -56.01 5.34 -2.05
N ARG A 313 -55.25 6.38 -2.42
CA ARG A 313 -55.75 7.76 -2.51
C ARG A 313 -56.63 8.00 -3.76
N ARG A 314 -56.49 7.18 -4.82
CA ARG A 314 -57.32 7.27 -6.05
C ARG A 314 -58.73 6.65 -5.93
N GLY A 315 -59.08 6.00 -4.84
CA GLY A 315 -60.32 5.20 -4.72
C GLY A 315 -61.43 5.79 -3.84
N VAL A 316 -61.47 7.10 -3.59
CA VAL A 316 -62.42 7.70 -2.63
C VAL A 316 -63.71 8.26 -3.28
N ASP A 317 -63.82 8.28 -4.61
CA ASP A 317 -65.06 8.71 -5.30
C ASP A 317 -65.70 7.57 -6.09
N GLU A 318 -66.32 6.59 -5.41
CA GLU A 318 -67.44 5.84 -5.98
C GLU A 318 -68.29 5.17 -4.87
N PRO A 319 -69.64 5.29 -4.88
CA PRO A 319 -70.47 4.69 -3.84
C PRO A 319 -70.63 3.19 -4.03
N ARG A 320 -70.31 2.43 -2.97
CA ARG A 320 -70.55 0.99 -2.86
C ARG A 320 -72.05 0.67 -3.02
N GLN A 321 -72.38 -0.19 -3.98
CA GLN A 321 -73.62 -0.97 -3.94
C GLN A 321 -73.39 -2.30 -3.22
N ALA A 322 -74.35 -2.62 -2.37
CA ALA A 322 -74.40 -3.79 -1.53
C ALA A 322 -75.01 -4.99 -2.27
N GLU A 323 -74.42 -6.18 -2.13
CA GLU A 323 -75.16 -7.44 -2.23
C GLU A 323 -74.64 -8.46 -1.21
N GLY A 324 -75.58 -9.25 -0.67
CA GLY A 324 -75.49 -10.05 0.54
C GLY A 324 -74.88 -11.47 0.39
N PRO A 325 -75.09 -12.34 1.40
CA PRO A 325 -74.18 -13.44 1.71
C PRO A 325 -74.56 -14.75 1.03
N ARG A 326 -73.56 -15.58 0.69
CA ARG A 326 -73.76 -17.01 0.42
C ARG A 326 -72.65 -17.86 1.05
N ALA A 327 -73.12 -18.99 1.57
CA ALA A 327 -72.45 -19.93 2.46
C ALA A 327 -71.63 -21.01 1.73
N ASP A 328 -70.67 -21.55 2.49
CA ASP A 328 -70.06 -22.89 2.52
C ASP A 328 -70.27 -23.88 1.37
N ALA A 329 -69.16 -24.47 0.92
CA ALA A 329 -69.06 -25.91 0.65
C ALA A 329 -67.61 -26.42 0.79
N ARG A 330 -67.48 -27.54 1.52
CA ARG A 330 -66.28 -28.32 1.82
C ARG A 330 -65.79 -29.19 0.65
N ALA A 331 -64.50 -29.56 0.69
CA ALA A 331 -63.94 -30.91 0.46
C ALA A 331 -62.40 -30.83 0.72
N GLU A 332 -61.81 -31.40 1.79
CA GLU A 332 -61.32 -32.79 1.92
C GLU A 332 -60.71 -33.33 0.60
N GLY A 333 -59.47 -33.80 0.46
CA GLY A 333 -58.38 -34.18 1.34
C GLY A 333 -57.52 -35.20 0.57
N ARG A 334 -56.20 -35.26 0.78
CA ARG A 334 -55.38 -36.49 0.73
C ARG A 334 -53.89 -36.20 0.96
N GLU A 335 -53.40 -36.74 2.07
CA GLU A 335 -51.99 -36.88 2.44
C GLU A 335 -51.37 -38.16 1.86
N GLY A 336 -50.04 -38.12 1.70
CA GLY A 336 -49.14 -39.28 1.80
C GLY A 336 -48.14 -39.43 0.62
N PRO A 337 -46.93 -39.98 0.83
CA PRO A 337 -46.02 -39.75 1.95
C PRO A 337 -44.57 -39.45 1.50
N VAL A 338 -43.78 -39.10 2.52
CA VAL A 338 -42.34 -38.86 2.57
C VAL A 338 -41.50 -40.00 1.98
N SER A 339 -40.48 -39.66 1.20
CA SER A 339 -39.31 -40.51 0.92
C SER A 339 -38.04 -39.77 1.34
N THR A 340 -37.49 -40.20 2.48
CA THR A 340 -36.17 -39.86 3.01
C THR A 340 -35.05 -40.50 2.19
N LYS A 341 -34.11 -39.69 1.68
CA LYS A 341 -32.71 -40.09 1.58
C LYS A 341 -31.81 -38.96 2.08
N ARG A 342 -31.11 -39.24 3.18
CA ARG A 342 -29.90 -38.53 3.62
C ARG A 342 -28.80 -38.78 2.60
N THR A 343 -28.19 -37.71 2.10
CA THR A 343 -26.75 -37.71 1.84
C THR A 343 -26.17 -36.38 2.26
N THR A 344 -25.25 -36.47 3.20
CA THR A 344 -24.48 -35.42 3.85
C THR A 344 -23.37 -34.94 2.92
N LEU A 345 -22.92 -33.69 3.14
CA LEU A 345 -21.59 -33.13 2.88
C LEU A 345 -21.29 -32.46 1.51
N CYS A 346 -20.74 -31.25 1.66
CA CYS A 346 -20.03 -30.41 0.68
C CYS A 346 -20.84 -29.64 -0.36
N ALA A 347 -21.58 -28.63 0.11
CA ALA A 347 -21.91 -27.43 -0.66
C ALA A 347 -21.09 -26.25 -0.11
N ALA A 348 -19.84 -26.14 -0.58
CA ALA A 348 -18.97 -24.98 -0.35
C ALA A 348 -18.13 -24.74 -1.61
N LEU A 349 -18.77 -24.39 -2.73
CA LEU A 349 -18.05 -24.07 -3.96
C LEU A 349 -18.98 -23.40 -4.98
N THR A 350 -19.41 -22.16 -4.73
CA THR A 350 -19.80 -21.21 -5.79
C THR A 350 -20.08 -19.82 -5.21
N ALA A 351 -19.00 -19.09 -4.88
CA ALA A 351 -19.07 -17.65 -4.66
C ALA A 351 -17.67 -17.02 -4.75
N ALA A 352 -17.01 -17.09 -5.92
CA ALA A 352 -15.80 -16.32 -6.19
C ALA A 352 -15.53 -16.26 -7.71
N VAL A 353 -16.30 -15.44 -8.44
CA VAL A 353 -15.92 -15.05 -9.80
C VAL A 353 -16.31 -13.59 -9.98
N ALA A 354 -15.37 -12.69 -9.68
CA ALA A 354 -15.18 -11.39 -10.33
C ALA A 354 -14.10 -10.58 -9.58
N THR A 355 -12.82 -10.83 -9.91
CA THR A 355 -11.76 -9.81 -9.93
C THR A 355 -10.50 -10.40 -10.56
N PHE A 356 -10.14 -9.92 -11.75
CA PHE A 356 -8.83 -10.15 -12.34
C PHE A 356 -7.84 -9.14 -11.75
N ALA A 357 -6.93 -9.63 -10.91
CA ALA A 357 -5.64 -9.03 -10.56
C ALA A 357 -4.82 -10.10 -9.82
N VAL A 358 -4.28 -11.09 -10.55
CA VAL A 358 -3.30 -12.03 -9.99
C VAL A 358 -1.93 -11.37 -10.05
N ALA A 359 -1.74 -10.46 -9.11
CA ALA A 359 -0.48 -10.05 -8.51
C ALA A 359 -0.90 -9.52 -7.13
N ARG A 360 -1.18 -10.43 -6.18
CA ARG A 360 -1.18 -10.03 -4.77
C ARG A 360 0.27 -9.77 -4.43
N ASP A 361 0.69 -8.52 -4.62
CA ASP A 361 2.03 -8.07 -4.28
C ASP A 361 2.28 -8.42 -2.82
N ALA A 362 3.30 -9.24 -2.59
CA ALA A 362 3.78 -9.55 -1.26
C ALA A 362 4.22 -8.23 -0.59
N HIS A 363 3.32 -7.68 0.23
CA HIS A 363 3.50 -6.89 1.45
C HIS A 363 4.50 -5.70 1.45
N ALA A 364 3.89 -4.51 1.42
CA ALA A 364 4.25 -3.25 2.08
C ALA A 364 5.51 -3.26 2.97
N THR A 365 6.59 -2.64 2.49
CA THR A 365 7.83 -2.40 3.25
C THR A 365 8.43 -1.02 3.11
N GLY A 366 8.02 -0.25 2.10
CA GLY A 366 8.42 1.12 1.97
C GLY A 366 7.57 2.04 2.86
N PHE A 367 8.01 3.28 2.99
CA PHE A 367 7.24 4.31 3.68
C PHE A 367 5.94 4.67 2.95
N ALA A 368 5.82 4.32 1.67
CA ALA A 368 4.64 4.59 0.86
C ALA A 368 3.47 3.68 1.21
N GLU A 369 3.75 2.43 1.59
CA GLU A 369 2.73 1.40 1.80
C GLU A 369 2.31 1.22 3.27
N LEU A 370 2.97 1.92 4.21
CA LEU A 370 2.61 1.86 5.63
C LEU A 370 1.22 2.47 5.88
N GLY A 371 0.36 1.71 6.56
CA GLY A 371 -1.00 2.13 6.94
C GLY A 371 -2.05 2.13 5.83
N GLU A 372 -1.71 1.79 4.57
CA GLU A 372 -2.68 1.74 3.46
C GLU A 372 -3.79 0.70 3.69
N ASP A 373 -3.54 -0.34 4.49
CA ASP A 373 -4.50 -1.41 4.82
C ASP A 373 -5.32 -1.15 6.12
N ILE A 374 -5.13 0.01 6.77
CA ILE A 374 -5.95 0.43 7.92
C ILE A 374 -7.25 1.06 7.41
N VAL A 375 -8.26 0.21 7.27
CA VAL A 375 -9.64 0.58 6.91
C VAL A 375 -10.61 0.31 8.06
N GLN A 376 -11.83 0.84 7.98
CA GLN A 376 -12.85 0.68 9.02
C GLN A 376 -13.27 -0.78 9.13
N ARG A 377 -13.14 -1.34 10.33
CA ARG A 377 -13.55 -2.72 10.64
C ARG A 377 -14.47 -2.74 11.85
N ASP A 378 -15.52 -3.55 11.81
CA ASP A 378 -16.47 -3.67 12.93
C ASP A 378 -16.01 -4.63 14.02
N LYS A 379 -15.09 -5.52 13.69
CA LYS A 379 -14.56 -6.56 14.58
C LYS A 379 -13.06 -6.68 14.36
N VAL A 380 -12.40 -7.39 15.28
CA VAL A 380 -11.03 -7.83 15.05
C VAL A 380 -11.01 -8.70 13.80
N THR A 381 -10.18 -8.34 12.83
CA THR A 381 -9.95 -9.12 11.62
C THR A 381 -8.53 -9.64 11.64
N VAL A 382 -8.38 -10.92 11.31
CA VAL A 382 -7.08 -11.55 11.08
C VAL A 382 -6.99 -11.89 9.60
N GLU A 383 -5.98 -11.36 8.94
CA GLU A 383 -5.64 -11.67 7.55
C GLU A 383 -4.36 -12.50 7.56
N LEU A 384 -4.37 -13.55 6.73
CA LEU A 384 -3.26 -14.47 6.54
C LEU A 384 -2.94 -14.50 5.07
N ASP A 385 -1.68 -14.23 4.75
CA ASP A 385 -1.14 -14.28 3.40
C ASP A 385 0.21 -14.98 3.46
N GLY A 386 0.67 -15.57 2.35
CA GLY A 386 1.99 -16.17 2.35
C GLY A 386 2.31 -16.96 1.09
N TYR A 387 3.43 -17.69 1.15
CA TYR A 387 3.78 -18.64 0.11
C TYR A 387 4.59 -19.83 0.62
N LEU A 388 4.51 -20.94 -0.12
CA LEU A 388 5.47 -22.03 -0.08
C LEU A 388 6.27 -22.04 -1.39
N ARG A 389 7.59 -22.00 -1.28
CA ARG A 389 8.54 -22.12 -2.40
C ARG A 389 9.35 -23.40 -2.28
N THR A 390 9.58 -24.06 -3.40
CA THR A 390 10.70 -25.00 -3.58
C THR A 390 11.52 -24.59 -4.80
N ARG A 391 12.85 -24.67 -4.69
CA ARG A 391 13.78 -24.28 -5.76
C ARG A 391 14.81 -25.39 -5.96
N GLY A 392 14.99 -25.84 -7.19
CA GLY A 392 16.00 -26.81 -7.59
C GLY A 392 16.95 -26.19 -8.61
N GLU A 393 18.25 -26.45 -8.47
CA GLU A 393 19.30 -25.81 -9.25
C GLU A 393 20.36 -26.82 -9.69
N ALA A 394 20.83 -26.64 -10.92
CA ALA A 394 22.04 -27.25 -11.44
C ALA A 394 22.96 -26.14 -11.96
N LEU A 395 24.14 -26.03 -11.37
CA LEU A 395 25.15 -25.01 -11.64
C LEU A 395 26.34 -25.69 -12.31
N HIS A 396 26.66 -25.31 -13.54
CA HIS A 396 27.76 -25.89 -14.30
C HIS A 396 28.84 -24.86 -14.59
N ASN A 397 30.08 -25.17 -14.20
CA ASN A 397 31.29 -24.42 -14.47
C ASN A 397 31.31 -23.00 -13.88
N PHE A 398 30.81 -22.83 -12.65
CA PHE A 398 30.73 -21.52 -11.99
C PHE A 398 32.07 -21.02 -11.47
N ASP A 399 33.08 -21.90 -11.34
CA ASP A 399 34.45 -21.45 -11.12
C ASP A 399 35.11 -20.94 -12.41
N LEU A 400 34.40 -21.00 -13.54
CA LEU A 400 34.81 -20.57 -14.89
C LEU A 400 36.00 -21.33 -15.46
N ASP A 401 36.41 -22.46 -14.88
CA ASP A 401 37.55 -23.27 -15.33
C ASP A 401 38.87 -22.46 -15.42
N ARG A 402 38.92 -21.31 -14.73
CA ARG A 402 40.05 -20.35 -14.74
C ARG A 402 41.15 -20.70 -13.74
N GLY A 403 40.99 -21.81 -13.02
CA GLY A 403 41.88 -22.23 -11.92
C GLY A 403 41.76 -21.36 -10.67
N LEU A 404 42.68 -21.57 -9.73
CA LEU A 404 42.69 -20.87 -8.45
C LEU A 404 43.13 -19.41 -8.63
N SER A 405 42.56 -18.55 -7.80
CA SER A 405 42.97 -17.17 -7.67
C SER A 405 44.38 -17.05 -7.04
N PRO A 406 45.03 -15.88 -7.08
CA PRO A 406 46.38 -15.70 -6.53
C PRO A 406 46.48 -15.86 -5.00
N SER A 407 45.36 -15.76 -4.30
CA SER A 407 45.24 -16.12 -2.88
C SER A 407 45.10 -17.63 -2.64
N GLY A 408 44.81 -18.41 -3.70
CA GLY A 408 44.75 -19.87 -3.69
C GLY A 408 43.34 -20.43 -3.50
N THR A 409 42.30 -19.66 -3.81
CA THR A 409 40.90 -20.06 -3.69
C THR A 409 40.24 -20.16 -5.07
N PRO A 410 39.33 -21.12 -5.30
CA PRO A 410 38.53 -21.12 -6.52
C PRO A 410 37.55 -19.94 -6.51
N LEU A 411 37.15 -19.49 -7.70
CA LEU A 411 36.21 -18.38 -7.87
C LEU A 411 34.85 -18.67 -7.23
N PHE A 412 34.40 -19.92 -7.40
CA PHE A 412 33.16 -20.46 -6.86
C PHE A 412 33.45 -21.83 -6.22
N PRO A 413 32.64 -22.31 -5.26
CA PRO A 413 32.80 -23.67 -4.75
C PRO A 413 32.84 -24.72 -5.86
N VAL A 414 33.72 -25.71 -5.71
CA VAL A 414 33.82 -26.90 -6.56
C VAL A 414 33.75 -28.16 -5.69
N SER A 415 33.55 -29.33 -6.32
CA SER A 415 33.56 -30.59 -5.59
C SER A 415 34.90 -30.80 -4.88
N LYS A 416 34.84 -31.17 -3.59
CA LYS A 416 36.04 -31.40 -2.78
C LYS A 416 36.79 -32.68 -3.15
N ALA A 417 36.07 -33.70 -3.62
CA ALA A 417 36.64 -34.99 -4.00
C ALA A 417 37.21 -34.95 -5.43
N ASP A 418 36.59 -34.16 -6.30
CA ASP A 418 37.03 -33.95 -7.66
C ASP A 418 36.81 -32.47 -8.03
N PRO A 419 37.83 -31.61 -7.86
CA PRO A 419 37.75 -30.20 -8.23
C PRO A 419 37.47 -29.94 -9.71
N THR A 420 37.61 -30.96 -10.57
CA THR A 420 37.26 -30.87 -12.00
C THR A 420 35.79 -31.21 -12.29
N ALA A 421 35.06 -31.71 -11.29
CA ALA A 421 33.62 -31.91 -11.39
C ALA A 421 32.92 -30.55 -11.35
N GLN A 422 32.66 -30.01 -12.54
CA GLN A 422 32.13 -28.66 -12.75
C GLN A 422 30.64 -28.50 -12.45
N THR A 423 29.92 -29.57 -12.10
CA THR A 423 28.48 -29.51 -11.85
C THR A 423 28.16 -29.63 -10.36
N LEU A 424 27.49 -28.62 -9.81
CA LEU A 424 26.89 -28.62 -8.49
C LEU A 424 25.37 -28.63 -8.61
N THR A 425 24.69 -29.34 -7.71
CA THR A 425 23.23 -29.35 -7.66
C THR A 425 22.75 -29.08 -6.24
N HIS A 426 21.62 -28.38 -6.13
CA HIS A 426 21.02 -28.03 -4.86
C HIS A 426 19.52 -27.96 -4.99
N TRP A 427 18.82 -28.26 -3.90
CA TRP A 427 17.38 -28.08 -3.78
C TRP A 427 17.09 -27.48 -2.43
N ASP A 428 16.29 -26.41 -2.39
CA ASP A 428 15.82 -25.76 -1.17
C ASP A 428 14.31 -25.57 -1.15
N MET A 429 13.81 -25.17 0.01
CA MET A 429 12.46 -24.68 0.19
C MET A 429 12.42 -23.45 1.10
N ARG A 430 11.26 -22.79 1.16
CA ARG A 430 10.90 -21.77 2.16
C ARG A 430 9.38 -21.71 2.27
N ALA A 431 8.86 -21.63 3.49
CA ALA A 431 7.47 -21.21 3.74
C ALA A 431 7.48 -19.83 4.42
N ARG A 432 6.83 -18.85 3.81
CA ARG A 432 6.64 -17.52 4.39
C ARG A 432 5.18 -17.32 4.77
N LEU A 433 4.95 -16.82 5.97
CA LEU A 433 3.62 -16.48 6.49
C LEU A 433 3.61 -15.04 7.00
N ASP A 434 2.68 -14.26 6.49
CA ASP A 434 2.33 -12.93 6.95
C ASP A 434 1.00 -13.00 7.72
N VAL A 435 1.02 -12.51 8.95
CA VAL A 435 -0.15 -12.43 9.83
C VAL A 435 -0.41 -10.97 10.15
N LYS A 436 -1.61 -10.48 9.81
CA LYS A 436 -2.04 -9.12 10.12
C LYS A 436 -3.28 -9.16 11.00
N VAL A 437 -3.24 -8.46 12.13
CA VAL A 437 -4.34 -8.35 13.08
C VAL A 437 -4.77 -6.89 13.14
N PHE A 438 -6.01 -6.63 12.75
CA PHE A 438 -6.58 -5.28 12.78
C PHE A 438 -7.56 -5.15 13.94
N ALA A 439 -7.43 -4.09 14.73
CA ALA A 439 -8.40 -3.76 15.76
C ALA A 439 -9.71 -3.23 15.13
N PRO A 440 -10.86 -3.31 15.84
CA PRO A 440 -12.06 -2.62 15.42
C PRO A 440 -11.83 -1.10 15.29
N GLY A 441 -12.49 -0.48 14.32
CA GLY A 441 -12.29 0.92 13.92
C GLY A 441 -11.24 1.07 12.82
N GLN A 442 -10.58 2.24 12.78
CA GLN A 442 -9.51 2.62 11.84
C GLN A 442 -8.24 3.03 12.59
N THR A 443 -7.89 2.34 13.68
CA THR A 443 -6.92 2.89 14.65
C THR A 443 -5.64 2.10 14.74
N PHE A 444 -5.69 0.76 14.81
CA PHE A 444 -4.51 -0.04 15.12
C PHE A 444 -4.42 -1.31 14.29
N ALA A 445 -3.19 -1.66 13.91
CA ALA A 445 -2.85 -2.94 13.34
C ALA A 445 -1.56 -3.50 13.97
N VAL A 446 -1.47 -4.83 14.04
CA VAL A 446 -0.25 -5.56 14.41
C VAL A 446 0.09 -6.52 13.29
N LYS A 447 1.35 -6.52 12.85
CA LYS A 447 1.81 -7.26 11.67
C LYS A 447 3.03 -8.10 12.03
N LEU A 448 3.04 -9.34 11.56
CA LEU A 448 4.07 -10.35 11.82
C LEU A 448 4.42 -11.07 10.52
N ARG A 449 5.72 -11.22 10.24
CA ARG A 449 6.24 -12.09 9.17
C ARG A 449 7.14 -13.17 9.73
N LEU A 450 6.83 -14.41 9.37
CA LEU A 450 7.57 -15.61 9.75
C LEU A 450 8.09 -16.31 8.50
N ASP A 451 9.38 -16.63 8.49
CA ASP A 451 9.96 -17.56 7.52
C ASP A 451 10.24 -18.89 8.24
N ALA A 452 9.67 -19.97 7.73
CA ALA A 452 9.97 -21.34 8.13
C ALA A 452 10.72 -22.07 7.00
N LEU A 453 11.61 -22.98 7.38
CA LEU A 453 12.44 -23.74 6.42
C LEU A 453 13.25 -22.82 5.50
N ASP A 454 13.66 -21.65 5.99
CA ASP A 454 14.24 -20.57 5.21
C ASP A 454 15.51 -20.98 4.45
N ASN A 455 15.38 -21.21 3.14
CA ASN A 455 16.44 -21.74 2.26
C ASN A 455 16.99 -23.09 2.76
N LEU A 456 16.13 -23.91 3.35
CA LEU A 456 16.51 -25.22 3.87
C LEU A 456 16.66 -26.23 2.74
N SER A 457 17.80 -26.93 2.71
CA SER A 457 18.02 -28.03 1.78
C SER A 457 16.94 -29.11 1.86
N LEU A 458 16.36 -29.46 0.71
CA LEU A 458 15.48 -30.62 0.56
C LEU A 458 16.25 -31.90 0.93
N GLY A 459 15.72 -32.66 1.90
CA GLY A 459 16.41 -33.83 2.47
C GLY A 459 17.01 -33.61 3.87
N SER A 460 17.11 -32.36 4.34
CA SER A 460 17.58 -31.95 5.69
C SER A 460 18.92 -32.60 6.13
N VAL A 461 19.28 -32.46 7.43
CA VAL A 461 20.51 -33.05 7.98
C VAL A 461 20.25 -34.53 8.30
N PRO A 462 20.96 -35.48 7.67
CA PRO A 462 20.74 -36.90 7.93
C PRO A 462 21.00 -37.23 9.41
N ASN A 463 20.12 -38.04 9.99
CA ASN A 463 20.37 -38.71 11.27
C ASN A 463 21.31 -39.89 11.04
N ASP A 464 22.51 -39.83 11.60
CA ASP A 464 23.50 -40.92 11.60
C ASP A 464 23.96 -41.39 10.21
N VAL A 465 24.73 -42.49 10.20
CA VAL A 465 25.25 -43.13 8.97
C VAL A 465 24.05 -43.62 8.14
N PRO A 466 24.01 -43.38 6.82
CA PRO A 466 22.88 -43.81 5.98
C PRO A 466 22.78 -45.35 5.97
N ALA A 467 21.94 -45.89 6.85
CA ALA A 467 21.62 -47.31 6.92
C ALA A 467 20.10 -47.46 7.05
N ALA A 468 19.45 -48.03 6.04
CA ALA A 468 18.03 -48.48 5.93
C ALA A 468 16.88 -47.58 6.45
N THR A 469 17.16 -46.52 7.19
CA THR A 469 16.22 -45.57 7.77
C THR A 469 16.57 -44.17 7.28
N THR A 470 15.57 -43.48 6.72
CA THR A 470 15.68 -42.12 6.17
C THR A 470 15.36 -41.07 7.24
N GLY A 471 15.96 -41.21 8.42
CA GLY A 471 15.75 -40.27 9.52
C GLY A 471 16.35 -38.90 9.20
N GLN A 472 15.60 -37.84 9.47
CA GLN A 472 16.00 -36.45 9.22
C GLN A 472 16.00 -35.67 10.54
N ARG A 473 17.06 -34.88 10.81
CA ARG A 473 17.09 -33.95 11.95
C ARG A 473 16.40 -32.65 11.57
N SER A 474 15.73 -32.04 12.54
CA SER A 474 15.32 -30.63 12.41
C SER A 474 16.56 -29.76 12.14
N PRO A 475 16.49 -28.77 11.24
CA PRO A 475 17.53 -27.76 11.15
C PRO A 475 17.70 -27.02 12.49
N ALA A 476 18.87 -26.43 12.69
CA ALA A 476 19.21 -25.68 13.91
C ALA A 476 18.26 -24.48 14.12
N ASP A 477 17.90 -23.76 13.05
CA ASP A 477 17.03 -22.58 13.08
C ASP A 477 15.84 -22.75 12.11
N PRO A 478 14.80 -23.52 12.48
CA PRO A 478 13.69 -23.82 11.58
C PRO A 478 12.76 -22.64 11.30
N LEU A 479 12.77 -21.61 12.16
CA LEU A 479 11.84 -20.48 12.12
C LEU A 479 12.56 -19.16 12.41
N LYS A 480 12.33 -18.16 11.56
CA LYS A 480 12.87 -16.80 11.69
C LYS A 480 11.74 -15.78 11.70
N ILE A 481 11.73 -14.93 12.72
CA ILE A 481 10.83 -13.77 12.78
C ILE A 481 11.47 -12.64 11.98
N ARG A 482 10.95 -12.39 10.77
CA ARG A 482 11.47 -11.35 9.88
C ARG A 482 10.94 -9.98 10.23
N ARG A 483 9.67 -9.88 10.62
CA ARG A 483 8.99 -8.61 10.95
C ARG A 483 8.02 -8.84 12.11
N ALA A 484 7.92 -7.87 13.01
CA ALA A 484 6.98 -7.83 14.12
C ALA A 484 6.82 -6.38 14.55
N TYR A 485 5.72 -5.73 14.15
CA TYR A 485 5.51 -4.31 14.38
C TYR A 485 4.04 -3.95 14.51
N GLY A 486 3.78 -2.80 15.13
CA GLY A 486 2.46 -2.20 15.27
C GLY A 486 2.36 -0.89 14.52
N GLU A 487 1.15 -0.62 14.03
CA GLU A 487 0.77 0.62 13.36
C GLU A 487 -0.39 1.26 14.13
N ALA A 488 -0.34 2.58 14.29
CA ALA A 488 -1.35 3.38 14.96
C ALA A 488 -1.67 4.62 14.12
N LEU A 489 -2.91 4.72 13.62
CA LEU A 489 -3.36 5.89 12.88
C LEU A 489 -3.72 7.02 13.86
N LEU A 490 -2.96 8.10 13.78
CA LEU A 490 -3.19 9.34 14.51
C LEU A 490 -3.83 10.39 13.58
N PRO A 491 -4.47 11.43 14.12
CA PRO A 491 -5.15 12.44 13.29
C PRO A 491 -4.22 13.27 12.40
N PHE A 492 -2.92 13.25 12.67
CA PHE A 492 -1.89 13.96 11.93
C PHE A 492 -0.88 13.02 11.24
N GLY A 493 -1.15 11.70 11.19
CA GLY A 493 -0.26 10.74 10.55
C GLY A 493 -0.28 9.36 11.20
N LEU A 494 0.49 8.44 10.64
CA LEU A 494 0.66 7.08 11.11
C LEU A 494 1.92 6.98 11.99
N LEU A 495 1.76 6.49 13.21
CA LEU A 495 2.86 6.09 14.06
C LEU A 495 3.10 4.59 13.91
N VAL A 496 4.34 4.19 13.64
CA VAL A 496 4.74 2.79 13.44
C VAL A 496 5.91 2.46 14.35
N ALA A 497 5.88 1.29 15.00
CA ALA A 497 6.94 0.86 15.90
C ALA A 497 7.16 -0.66 15.88
N GLY A 498 8.41 -1.10 15.80
CA GLY A 498 8.81 -2.51 15.88
C GLY A 498 9.82 -2.91 14.81
N ARG A 499 9.96 -4.21 14.55
CA ARG A 499 10.78 -4.74 13.45
C ARG A 499 9.98 -4.74 12.16
N MET A 500 10.35 -3.92 11.19
CA MET A 500 9.64 -3.82 9.92
C MET A 500 10.61 -3.87 8.74
N GLY A 501 10.13 -4.26 7.56
CA GLY A 501 10.97 -4.23 6.36
C GLY A 501 11.34 -2.79 5.98
N THR A 502 12.40 -2.63 5.19
CA THR A 502 12.73 -1.33 4.59
C THR A 502 12.96 -1.54 3.10
N HIS A 503 12.16 -0.85 2.29
CA HIS A 503 12.31 -0.84 0.84
C HIS A 503 12.22 0.59 0.32
N TRP A 504 12.98 0.89 -0.72
CA TRP A 504 12.94 2.18 -1.39
C TRP A 504 13.20 2.04 -2.88
N GLY A 505 12.42 2.73 -3.71
CA GLY A 505 12.61 2.77 -5.15
C GLY A 505 12.55 1.38 -5.82
N LEU A 506 13.57 1.08 -6.63
CA LEU A 506 13.84 -0.23 -7.22
C LEU A 506 14.52 -1.20 -6.23
N GLY A 507 14.88 -0.73 -5.04
CA GLY A 507 15.56 -1.51 -4.01
C GLY A 507 17.07 -1.53 -4.17
N LEU A 508 17.66 -0.42 -4.64
CA LEU A 508 19.10 -0.32 -4.89
C LEU A 508 19.92 -0.29 -3.58
N VAL A 509 19.51 0.54 -2.62
CA VAL A 509 20.16 0.69 -1.31
C VAL A 509 19.44 -0.09 -0.22
N ALA A 510 18.09 -0.05 -0.23
CA ALA A 510 17.26 -0.68 0.78
C ALA A 510 16.19 -1.55 0.12
N ASN A 511 16.17 -2.85 0.44
CA ASN A 511 15.26 -3.79 -0.20
C ASN A 511 14.58 -4.72 0.81
N GLY A 512 13.26 -4.64 0.90
CA GLY A 512 12.46 -5.43 1.84
C GLY A 512 12.47 -6.95 1.61
N GLY A 513 13.01 -7.45 0.50
CA GLY A 513 13.11 -8.88 0.21
C GLY A 513 11.74 -9.56 0.05
N ASP A 514 10.79 -8.84 -0.55
CA ASP A 514 9.39 -9.24 -0.66
C ASP A 514 9.10 -10.14 -1.88
N CYS A 515 10.06 -10.34 -2.78
CA CYS A 515 9.87 -11.19 -3.95
C CYS A 515 9.89 -12.70 -3.59
N LEU A 516 9.23 -13.52 -4.42
CA LEU A 516 9.13 -14.98 -4.20
C LEU A 516 10.50 -15.70 -4.17
N ASP A 517 11.48 -15.17 -4.90
CA ASP A 517 12.81 -15.76 -5.04
C ASP A 517 13.90 -15.00 -4.27
N CYS A 518 13.54 -13.99 -3.46
CA CYS A 518 14.50 -13.16 -2.72
C CYS A 518 15.17 -13.99 -1.61
N ASP A 519 16.49 -13.85 -1.43
CA ASP A 519 17.24 -14.64 -0.44
C ASP A 519 17.71 -13.79 0.75
N SER A 520 17.77 -12.48 0.57
CA SER A 520 18.05 -11.48 1.60
C SER A 520 16.85 -10.54 1.77
N ALA A 521 16.90 -9.70 2.81
CA ALA A 521 15.89 -8.70 3.10
C ALA A 521 16.43 -7.73 4.15
N ASP A 522 16.20 -6.44 3.95
CA ASP A 522 16.42 -5.42 4.96
C ASP A 522 15.21 -5.33 5.89
N ALA A 523 15.50 -5.43 7.19
CA ALA A 523 14.55 -5.17 8.26
C ALA A 523 15.21 -4.27 9.30
N GLN A 524 14.45 -3.32 9.83
CA GLN A 524 14.91 -2.36 10.82
C GLN A 524 14.00 -2.39 12.04
N ASP A 525 14.62 -2.38 13.22
CA ASP A 525 13.94 -2.10 14.47
C ASP A 525 13.77 -0.57 14.56
N ARG A 526 12.56 -0.09 14.34
CA ARG A 526 12.27 1.31 13.98
C ARG A 526 11.09 1.87 14.78
N VAL A 527 11.15 3.17 15.07
CA VAL A 527 9.98 4.00 15.36
C VAL A 527 9.89 5.08 14.29
N ALA A 528 8.73 5.21 13.65
CA ALA A 528 8.51 6.15 12.55
C ALA A 528 7.18 6.88 12.66
N LEU A 529 7.18 8.14 12.26
CA LEU A 529 5.98 8.93 12.00
C LEU A 529 5.89 9.20 10.50
N VAL A 530 4.78 8.79 9.89
CA VAL A 530 4.49 8.98 8.47
C VAL A 530 3.27 9.88 8.35
N THR A 531 3.38 11.01 7.66
CA THR A 531 2.29 11.99 7.55
C THR A 531 2.09 12.45 6.11
N PRO A 532 0.85 12.45 5.61
CA PRO A 532 0.53 13.07 4.33
C PRO A 532 0.41 14.59 4.49
N ILE A 533 1.19 15.35 3.72
CA ILE A 533 1.19 16.82 3.68
C ILE A 533 1.25 17.26 2.21
N ALA A 534 0.29 18.10 1.77
CA ALA A 534 0.28 18.71 0.43
C ALA A 534 0.55 17.73 -0.73
N ASN A 535 -0.24 16.65 -0.84
CA ASN A 535 -0.09 15.58 -1.83
C ASN A 535 1.24 14.79 -1.78
N HIS A 536 2.01 14.90 -0.71
CA HIS A 536 3.22 14.12 -0.49
C HIS A 536 3.12 13.38 0.85
N VAL A 537 3.76 12.22 0.93
CA VAL A 537 3.96 11.52 2.20
C VAL A 537 5.34 11.89 2.71
N PHE A 538 5.41 12.36 3.95
CA PHE A 538 6.65 12.63 4.66
C PHE A 538 6.81 11.60 5.77
N ALA A 539 8.00 11.01 5.89
CA ALA A 539 8.33 10.07 6.94
C ALA A 539 9.58 10.55 7.68
N VAL A 540 9.55 10.44 9.00
CA VAL A 540 10.72 10.56 9.87
C VAL A 540 10.81 9.30 10.71
N ALA A 541 12.00 8.71 10.80
CA ALA A 541 12.23 7.47 11.50
C ALA A 541 13.53 7.53 12.31
N TYR A 542 13.52 6.83 13.42
CA TYR A 542 14.71 6.55 14.22
C TYR A 542 14.86 5.03 14.34
N ASP A 543 16.02 4.54 13.91
CA ASP A 543 16.29 3.12 13.77
C ASP A 543 17.33 2.69 14.80
N PHE A 544 16.99 1.64 15.55
CA PHE A 544 17.84 0.98 16.53
C PHE A 544 18.71 -0.05 15.80
N SER A 545 19.71 0.43 15.04
CA SER A 545 20.45 -0.40 14.07
C SER A 545 21.30 -1.50 14.71
N ALA A 546 21.98 -1.18 15.82
CA ALA A 546 22.70 -2.17 16.62
C ALA A 546 22.86 -1.67 18.07
N THR A 547 22.74 -2.59 19.02
CA THR A 547 23.08 -2.36 20.43
C THR A 547 24.44 -2.98 20.71
N GLY A 548 25.28 -2.28 21.48
CA GLY A 548 26.56 -2.76 21.95
C GLY A 548 26.44 -3.84 23.03
N PRO A 549 27.46 -4.03 23.88
CA PRO A 549 27.48 -5.09 24.88
C PRO A 549 26.33 -4.92 25.87
N VAL A 550 25.65 -6.04 26.16
CA VAL A 550 24.51 -6.08 27.07
C VAL A 550 24.83 -6.94 28.31
N GLY A 551 24.34 -6.51 29.47
CA GLY A 551 24.37 -7.27 30.71
C GLY A 551 22.98 -7.77 31.09
N THR A 552 22.91 -8.86 31.84
CA THR A 552 21.65 -9.38 32.37
C THR A 552 21.30 -8.72 33.70
N ARG A 553 20.07 -8.25 33.86
CA ARG A 553 19.59 -7.81 35.18
C ARG A 553 19.33 -9.03 36.08
N PRO A 554 19.81 -9.05 37.34
CA PRO A 554 19.44 -10.11 38.27
C PRO A 554 17.90 -10.18 38.44
N ALA A 555 17.34 -11.39 38.38
CA ALA A 555 15.92 -11.71 38.56
C ALA A 555 14.92 -11.22 37.48
N GLN A 556 15.38 -10.69 36.34
CA GLN A 556 14.51 -10.32 35.22
C GLN A 556 15.21 -10.72 33.91
N ASN A 557 14.56 -11.53 33.05
CA ASN A 557 15.04 -11.87 31.69
C ASN A 557 15.03 -10.63 30.77
N ARG A 558 15.80 -9.60 31.13
CA ARG A 558 15.94 -8.34 30.41
C ARG A 558 17.41 -7.99 30.33
N PHE A 559 17.82 -7.55 29.15
CA PHE A 559 19.16 -7.07 28.86
C PHE A 559 19.25 -5.57 29.18
N LEU A 560 20.37 -5.16 29.74
CA LEU A 560 20.75 -3.77 29.99
C LEU A 560 21.88 -3.43 29.03
N ASP A 561 21.69 -2.39 28.22
CA ASP A 561 22.77 -1.79 27.44
C ASP A 561 23.80 -1.19 28.40
N LEU A 562 25.00 -1.78 28.40
CA LEU A 562 26.08 -1.41 29.33
C LEU A 562 26.85 -0.18 28.86
N GLU A 563 26.88 0.09 27.54
CA GLU A 563 27.65 1.19 26.96
C GLU A 563 26.95 1.78 25.73
N ARG A 564 26.07 2.74 25.97
CA ARG A 564 25.27 3.40 24.94
C ARG A 564 26.09 4.03 23.81
N THR A 565 27.33 4.46 24.09
CA THR A 565 28.17 5.11 23.07
C THR A 565 28.64 4.15 21.98
N THR A 566 28.50 2.83 22.22
CA THR A 566 28.83 1.78 21.25
C THR A 566 27.67 1.41 20.34
N ASN A 567 26.46 1.90 20.62
CA ASN A 567 25.30 1.67 19.77
C ASN A 567 25.43 2.36 18.42
N VAL A 568 24.92 1.69 17.39
CA VAL A 568 24.76 2.28 16.06
C VAL A 568 23.38 2.88 15.97
N GLN A 569 23.34 4.19 15.76
CA GLN A 569 22.10 4.97 15.67
C GLN A 569 21.90 5.41 14.23
N THR A 570 20.66 5.35 13.75
CA THR A 570 20.32 5.83 12.41
C THR A 570 19.06 6.70 12.47
N ALA A 571 19.10 7.85 11.81
CA ALA A 571 17.95 8.70 11.60
C ALA A 571 17.64 8.73 10.10
N THR A 572 16.38 8.49 9.75
CA THR A 572 15.93 8.36 8.36
C THR A 572 14.81 9.37 8.10
N MET A 573 14.86 10.05 6.96
CA MET A 573 13.82 10.93 6.46
C MET A 573 13.49 10.51 5.03
N ALA A 574 12.20 10.48 4.70
CA ALA A 574 11.77 10.26 3.33
C ALA A 574 10.64 11.23 2.99
N PHE A 575 10.58 11.64 1.73
CA PHE A 575 9.41 12.27 1.16
C PHE A 575 9.11 11.63 -0.17
N LEU A 576 7.85 11.43 -0.47
CA LEU A 576 7.45 10.81 -1.73
C LEU A 576 6.08 11.30 -2.18
N ARG A 577 5.88 11.24 -3.49
CA ARG A 577 4.60 11.41 -4.13
C ARG A 577 4.40 10.18 -5.01
N GLY A 578 3.47 9.33 -4.62
CA GLY A 578 3.10 8.12 -5.35
C GLY A 578 1.63 8.16 -5.76
N TRP A 579 1.25 7.40 -6.80
CA TRP A 579 -0.13 7.03 -7.09
C TRP A 579 -0.37 5.60 -6.57
N SER A 580 -1.54 5.33 -5.99
CA SER A 580 -1.96 3.96 -5.66
C SER A 580 -2.05 3.08 -6.91
N LYS A 581 -1.91 1.76 -6.76
CA LYS A 581 -1.91 0.82 -7.89
C LYS A 581 -3.21 0.90 -8.69
N GLU A 582 -4.34 1.04 -7.99
CA GLU A 582 -5.67 1.23 -8.56
C GLU A 582 -5.73 2.53 -9.37
N SER A 583 -5.15 3.62 -8.84
CA SER A 583 -5.08 4.91 -9.52
C SER A 583 -4.21 4.84 -10.77
N ILE A 584 -3.05 4.17 -10.72
CA ILE A 584 -2.21 3.94 -11.90
C ILE A 584 -2.97 3.15 -12.96
N ALA A 585 -3.62 2.04 -12.60
CA ALA A 585 -4.37 1.20 -13.53
C ALA A 585 -5.53 1.97 -14.21
N ARG A 586 -6.29 2.74 -13.43
CA ARG A 586 -7.39 3.58 -13.94
C ARG A 586 -6.88 4.65 -14.91
N ARG A 587 -5.83 5.39 -14.52
CA ARG A 587 -5.24 6.44 -15.34
C ARG A 587 -4.63 5.88 -16.63
N LYS A 588 -3.98 4.72 -16.54
CA LYS A 588 -3.45 3.96 -17.69
C LYS A 588 -4.57 3.62 -18.68
N LYS A 589 -5.72 3.13 -18.20
CA LYS A 589 -6.91 2.85 -19.03
C LYS A 589 -7.47 4.11 -19.71
N ALA A 590 -7.40 5.25 -19.01
CA ALA A 590 -7.81 6.56 -19.54
C ALA A 590 -6.74 7.23 -20.43
N GLY A 591 -5.59 6.60 -20.67
CA GLY A 591 -4.50 7.17 -21.47
C GLY A 591 -3.78 8.35 -20.78
N LYS A 592 -3.94 8.51 -19.46
CA LYS A 592 -3.25 9.55 -18.69
C LYS A 592 -1.88 9.08 -18.23
N VAL A 593 -0.95 10.03 -18.12
CA VAL A 593 0.38 9.81 -17.56
C VAL A 593 0.31 9.88 -16.03
N THR A 594 1.09 9.02 -15.39
CA THR A 594 1.36 9.05 -13.95
C THR A 594 2.86 9.22 -13.72
N VAL A 595 3.19 10.01 -12.71
CA VAL A 595 4.57 10.29 -12.30
C VAL A 595 4.61 10.12 -10.79
N ASP A 596 5.44 9.19 -10.35
CA ASP A 596 5.85 8.99 -8.96
C ASP A 596 7.29 9.48 -8.79
N TYR A 597 7.60 10.01 -7.62
CA TYR A 597 8.97 10.37 -7.25
C TYR A 597 9.13 10.46 -5.74
N GLY A 598 10.37 10.37 -5.28
CA GLY A 598 10.70 10.58 -3.88
C GLY A 598 12.18 10.78 -3.63
N GLY A 599 12.49 11.22 -2.42
CA GLY A 599 13.83 11.22 -1.86
C GLY A 599 13.87 10.50 -0.51
N TYR A 600 14.92 9.72 -0.30
CA TYR A 600 15.23 8.99 0.92
C TYR A 600 16.62 9.41 1.41
N PHE A 601 16.67 9.77 2.68
CA PHE A 601 17.86 10.26 3.34
C PHE A 601 18.03 9.46 4.63
N THR A 602 19.19 8.86 4.82
CA THR A 602 19.50 8.16 6.07
C THR A 602 20.88 8.54 6.56
N HIS A 603 20.97 8.87 7.85
CA HIS A 603 22.21 9.25 8.51
C HIS A 603 22.45 8.33 9.70
N ARG A 604 23.57 7.62 9.66
CA ARG A 604 24.02 6.66 10.66
C ARG A 604 25.28 7.17 11.34
N TRP A 605 25.36 6.99 12.66
CA TRP A 605 26.56 7.33 13.42
C TRP A 605 26.81 6.36 14.58
N GLN A 606 28.07 6.28 14.98
CA GLN A 606 28.53 5.52 16.14
C GLN A 606 29.78 6.22 16.71
N THR A 607 29.77 6.50 18.01
CA THR A 607 30.86 7.26 18.65
C THR A 607 32.02 6.37 19.06
N ASN A 608 31.72 5.27 19.75
CA ASN A 608 32.69 4.29 20.22
C ASN A 608 32.33 2.89 19.69
N ASP A 609 33.24 1.95 19.80
CA ASP A 609 33.04 0.56 19.41
C ASP A 609 33.70 -0.39 20.41
N VAL A 610 33.35 -1.67 20.34
CA VAL A 610 34.02 -2.76 21.06
C VAL A 610 34.60 -3.72 20.03
N PRO A 611 35.79 -3.44 19.45
CA PRO A 611 36.26 -4.16 18.26
C PRO A 611 36.36 -5.69 18.45
N GLY A 612 36.60 -6.14 19.68
CA GLY A 612 36.73 -7.56 20.02
C GLY A 612 35.42 -8.37 19.94
N SER A 613 34.24 -7.77 19.88
CA SER A 613 32.96 -8.52 19.82
C SER A 613 32.59 -9.05 18.43
N TYR A 614 33.30 -8.64 17.37
CA TYR A 614 32.96 -8.97 15.98
C TYR A 614 34.01 -9.83 15.27
N LEU A 615 35.10 -10.22 15.97
CA LEU A 615 36.16 -11.00 15.37
C LEU A 615 35.82 -12.51 15.36
N PRO A 616 36.09 -13.23 14.25
CA PRO A 616 35.84 -14.67 14.08
C PRO A 616 36.30 -15.58 15.23
N THR A 617 37.41 -15.20 15.84
CA THR A 617 38.15 -15.98 16.84
C THR A 617 37.92 -15.48 18.26
N ALA A 618 37.11 -14.43 18.43
CA ALA A 618 36.79 -13.94 19.75
C ALA A 618 35.83 -14.93 20.42
N GLN A 619 36.30 -15.58 21.49
CA GLN A 619 35.39 -15.99 22.57
C GLN A 619 34.61 -14.73 22.98
N ALA A 620 33.31 -14.85 23.23
CA ALA A 620 32.50 -13.74 23.73
C ALA A 620 33.29 -13.04 24.85
N ILE A 621 33.81 -11.86 24.57
CA ILE A 621 34.58 -11.12 25.55
C ILE A 621 33.54 -10.64 26.55
N ASP A 622 33.57 -11.16 27.77
CA ASP A 622 32.84 -10.54 28.87
C ASP A 622 33.36 -9.11 28.96
N VAL A 623 32.55 -8.16 28.52
CA VAL A 623 32.88 -6.73 28.60
C VAL A 623 32.74 -6.32 30.05
N SER A 624 33.77 -6.64 30.85
CA SER A 624 33.79 -6.43 32.29
C SER A 624 34.45 -5.12 32.71
N SER A 625 34.99 -4.33 31.76
CA SER A 625 35.68 -3.07 32.05
C SER A 625 35.66 -2.06 30.91
N ALA A 626 35.75 -0.77 31.25
CA ALA A 626 35.76 0.35 30.30
C ALA A 626 36.96 0.36 29.33
N ASN A 627 38.03 -0.39 29.63
CA ASN A 627 39.26 -0.46 28.83
C ASN A 627 39.09 -1.26 27.52
N GLN A 628 37.91 -1.85 27.30
CA GLN A 628 37.58 -2.63 26.10
C GLN A 628 36.80 -1.81 25.05
N ILE A 629 36.50 -0.53 25.35
CA ILE A 629 35.81 0.41 24.46
C ILE A 629 36.87 1.27 23.74
N MET A 630 36.69 1.49 22.45
CA MET A 630 37.55 2.32 21.61
C MET A 630 36.76 3.42 20.92
N ALA A 631 37.37 4.59 20.69
CA ALA A 631 36.80 5.59 19.79
C ALA A 631 36.58 5.00 18.40
N ARG A 632 35.48 5.38 17.73
CA ARG A 632 35.13 4.92 16.38
C ARG A 632 34.90 6.08 15.42
N GLY A 633 34.11 7.07 15.86
CA GLY A 633 33.78 8.25 15.06
C GLY A 633 33.17 7.90 13.69
N LEU A 634 32.35 6.85 13.61
CA LEU A 634 31.68 6.48 12.37
C LEU A 634 30.55 7.47 12.08
N THR A 635 30.54 7.97 10.85
CA THR A 635 29.40 8.68 10.25
C THR A 635 29.18 8.13 8.85
N ALA A 636 27.94 7.86 8.48
CA ALA A 636 27.57 7.39 7.14
C ALA A 636 26.22 7.99 6.74
N THR A 637 26.16 8.64 5.59
CA THR A 637 24.97 9.30 5.08
C THR A 637 24.68 8.78 3.68
N ALA A 638 23.47 8.28 3.45
CA ALA A 638 22.99 7.93 2.13
C ALA A 638 21.92 8.93 1.67
N PHE A 639 22.05 9.37 0.42
CA PHE A 639 21.04 10.10 -0.32
C PHE A 639 20.57 9.21 -1.45
N ASP A 640 19.28 9.04 -1.58
CA ASP A 640 18.68 8.15 -2.57
C ASP A 640 17.46 8.85 -3.18
N ALA A 641 17.44 8.95 -4.51
CA ALA A 641 16.37 9.59 -5.25
C ALA A 641 15.80 8.60 -6.27
N TRP A 642 14.48 8.56 -6.35
CA TRP A 642 13.76 7.65 -7.24
C TRP A 642 12.64 8.38 -7.97
N ALA A 643 12.39 7.96 -9.21
CA ALA A 643 11.25 8.42 -9.99
C ALA A 643 10.74 7.32 -10.94
N LYS A 644 9.42 7.30 -11.14
CA LYS A 644 8.74 6.37 -12.04
C LYS A 644 7.69 7.09 -12.87
N VAL A 645 7.69 6.84 -14.18
CA VAL A 645 6.73 7.38 -15.13
C VAL A 645 5.98 6.22 -15.78
N VAL A 646 4.65 6.21 -15.67
CA VAL A 646 3.80 5.18 -16.29
C VAL A 646 2.78 5.82 -17.22
N THR A 647 2.69 5.24 -18.41
CA THR A 647 1.70 5.56 -19.46
C THR A 647 0.98 4.28 -19.88
N LYS A 648 0.08 4.37 -20.87
CA LYS A 648 -0.64 3.22 -21.42
C LYS A 648 0.27 2.07 -21.88
N ASN A 649 1.40 2.40 -22.52
CA ASN A 649 2.27 1.44 -23.21
C ASN A 649 3.74 1.55 -22.79
N MET A 650 4.03 2.24 -21.69
CA MET A 650 5.41 2.48 -21.25
C MET A 650 5.47 2.65 -19.75
N ARG A 651 6.45 2.00 -19.12
CA ARG A 651 6.93 2.25 -17.75
C ARG A 651 8.41 2.60 -17.85
N LEU A 652 8.79 3.72 -17.25
CA LEU A 652 10.20 4.10 -17.05
C LEU A 652 10.41 4.30 -15.56
N GLU A 653 11.53 3.81 -15.03
CA GLU A 653 11.84 3.90 -13.61
C GLU A 653 13.33 4.09 -13.41
N ALA A 654 13.72 4.97 -12.49
CA ALA A 654 15.10 5.31 -12.23
C ALA A 654 15.34 5.49 -10.74
N GLU A 655 16.49 5.02 -10.26
CA GLU A 655 16.98 5.22 -8.90
C GLU A 655 18.46 5.63 -8.96
N ALA A 656 18.85 6.59 -8.14
CA ALA A 656 20.24 7.00 -8.00
C ALA A 656 20.55 7.29 -6.54
N ALA A 657 21.65 6.71 -6.06
CA ALA A 657 22.07 6.78 -4.68
C ALA A 657 23.53 7.22 -4.53
N MET A 658 23.79 7.95 -3.46
CA MET A 658 25.11 8.42 -3.07
C MET A 658 25.33 8.16 -1.58
N LEU A 659 26.37 7.38 -1.26
CA LEU A 659 26.78 7.10 0.12
C LEU A 659 28.08 7.84 0.44
N LEU A 660 28.05 8.62 1.51
CA LEU A 660 29.20 9.33 2.06
C LEU A 660 29.49 8.80 3.47
N SER A 661 30.68 8.28 3.73
CA SER A 661 31.03 7.83 5.08
C SER A 661 32.44 8.23 5.51
N THR A 662 32.64 8.27 6.82
CA THR A 662 33.94 8.45 7.46
C THR A 662 33.97 7.61 8.71
N ILE A 663 35.08 6.89 8.91
CA ILE A 663 35.41 6.17 10.13
C ILE A 663 36.72 6.77 10.63
N GLU A 664 36.66 7.51 11.74
CA GLU A 664 37.84 8.16 12.31
C GLU A 664 38.86 7.12 12.79
N GLU A 665 38.39 6.07 13.46
CA GLU A 665 39.22 4.97 13.96
C GLU A 665 38.75 3.63 13.38
N ALA A 666 39.30 3.27 12.22
CA ALA A 666 38.89 2.08 11.47
C ALA A 666 39.50 0.76 11.96
N SER A 667 40.37 0.79 12.98
CA SER A 667 41.01 -0.41 13.51
C SER A 667 39.98 -1.39 14.07
N ALA A 668 40.10 -2.66 13.69
CA ALA A 668 39.36 -3.77 14.28
C ALA A 668 40.14 -4.48 15.39
N ILE A 669 41.35 -4.02 15.72
CA ILE A 669 42.24 -4.64 16.70
C ILE A 669 42.25 -3.78 17.97
N PRO A 670 41.79 -4.29 19.12
CA PRO A 670 41.82 -3.56 20.38
C PRO A 670 43.21 -3.00 20.72
N GLY A 671 43.28 -1.74 21.14
CA GLY A 671 44.53 -1.07 21.50
C GLY A 671 45.43 -0.63 20.33
N VAL A 672 45.05 -0.91 19.08
CA VAL A 672 45.74 -0.42 17.88
C VAL A 672 44.90 0.69 17.27
N SER A 673 45.43 1.92 17.19
CA SER A 673 44.80 3.05 16.49
C SER A 673 45.41 3.26 15.11
N LEU A 674 44.59 3.69 14.15
CA LEU A 674 45.06 4.10 12.84
C LEU A 674 45.27 5.62 12.85
N ARG A 675 46.28 6.12 12.12
CA ARG A 675 46.57 7.56 12.10
C ARG A 675 45.59 8.37 11.24
N ASP A 676 45.12 7.74 10.17
CA ASP A 676 44.32 8.40 9.15
C ASP A 676 42.91 7.78 9.11
N PRO A 677 41.87 8.62 8.95
CA PRO A 677 40.49 8.15 8.87
C PRO A 677 40.23 7.45 7.53
N VAL A 678 39.38 6.42 7.54
CA VAL A 678 38.86 5.79 6.33
C VAL A 678 37.63 6.56 5.85
N LYS A 679 37.56 6.88 4.56
CA LYS A 679 36.45 7.64 3.95
C LYS A 679 35.84 6.89 2.77
N ALA A 680 34.55 7.05 2.54
CA ALA A 680 33.87 6.49 1.38
C ALA A 680 33.07 7.57 0.64
N ARG A 681 33.11 7.54 -0.70
CA ARG A 681 32.18 8.23 -1.58
C ARG A 681 31.73 7.27 -2.68
N GLN A 682 30.60 6.65 -2.44
CA GLN A 682 30.05 5.60 -3.28
C GLN A 682 28.86 6.16 -4.06
N PHE A 683 28.72 5.75 -5.32
CA PHE A 683 27.62 6.16 -6.19
C PHE A 683 27.05 4.95 -6.93
N GLY A 684 25.73 4.83 -6.94
CA GLY A 684 24.99 3.81 -7.68
C GLY A 684 23.84 4.45 -8.45
N ALA A 685 23.54 3.92 -9.63
CA ALA A 685 22.35 4.30 -10.38
C ALA A 685 21.82 3.12 -11.18
N ALA A 686 20.49 3.02 -11.26
CA ALA A 686 19.78 2.05 -12.05
C ALA A 686 18.63 2.71 -12.82
N PHE A 687 18.38 2.21 -14.02
CA PHE A 687 17.28 2.62 -14.88
C PHE A 687 16.63 1.38 -15.46
N GLU A 688 15.31 1.28 -15.34
CA GLU A 688 14.50 0.20 -15.91
C GLU A 688 13.48 0.79 -16.88
N SER A 689 13.25 0.07 -17.98
CA SER A 689 12.23 0.46 -18.96
C SER A 689 11.45 -0.73 -19.47
N ASP A 690 10.14 -0.55 -19.64
CA ASP A 690 9.27 -1.49 -20.31
C ASP A 690 8.39 -0.75 -21.31
N PHE A 691 8.38 -1.23 -22.55
CA PHE A 691 7.53 -0.77 -23.63
C PHE A 691 6.59 -1.90 -24.05
N GLY A 692 5.29 -1.61 -24.05
CA GLY A 692 4.21 -2.58 -24.25
C GLY A 692 3.12 -2.43 -23.18
N SER A 693 1.97 -3.06 -23.40
CA SER A 693 0.92 -3.19 -22.38
C SER A 693 1.10 -4.49 -21.60
N ASP A 694 0.75 -4.51 -20.31
CA ASP A 694 0.85 -5.72 -19.48
C ASP A 694 -0.03 -6.87 -20.01
N ASP A 695 -1.18 -6.51 -20.61
CA ASP A 695 -2.07 -7.45 -21.30
C ASP A 695 -1.70 -7.66 -22.79
N GLY A 696 -0.58 -7.10 -23.22
CA GLY A 696 -0.08 -7.20 -24.58
C GLY A 696 0.50 -8.57 -24.88
N LEU A 697 0.58 -8.93 -26.17
CA LEU A 697 1.26 -10.15 -26.60
C LEU A 697 2.78 -10.07 -26.35
N LEU A 698 3.37 -8.89 -26.52
CA LEU A 698 4.81 -8.63 -26.44
C LEU A 698 5.07 -7.35 -25.66
N SER A 699 6.06 -7.39 -24.77
CA SER A 699 6.71 -6.20 -24.23
C SER A 699 8.23 -6.35 -24.34
N ALA A 700 8.94 -5.23 -24.42
CA ALA A 700 10.39 -5.20 -24.47
C ALA A 700 10.95 -3.96 -23.76
N GLY A 701 12.20 -4.02 -23.36
CA GLY A 701 12.81 -3.00 -22.52
C GLY A 701 14.33 -3.01 -22.58
N LEU A 702 14.91 -2.00 -21.95
CA LEU A 702 16.35 -1.88 -21.75
C LEU A 702 16.60 -1.34 -20.34
N ASP A 703 17.26 -2.16 -19.52
CA ASP A 703 17.72 -1.75 -18.21
C ASP A 703 19.21 -1.40 -18.27
N LEU A 704 19.60 -0.39 -17.51
CA LEU A 704 20.97 0.11 -17.40
C LEU A 704 21.31 0.29 -15.93
N GLY A 705 22.57 0.09 -15.57
CA GLY A 705 23.01 0.47 -14.23
C GLY A 705 24.51 0.61 -14.11
N TYR A 706 24.90 1.33 -13.06
CA TYR A 706 26.27 1.70 -12.74
C TYR A 706 26.48 1.65 -11.23
N ALA A 707 27.56 0.98 -10.82
CA ALA A 707 28.06 0.97 -9.45
C ALA A 707 29.52 1.43 -9.46
N SER A 708 29.84 2.46 -8.67
CA SER A 708 31.22 2.93 -8.52
C SER A 708 32.12 1.83 -7.95
N GLY A 709 33.42 1.95 -8.20
CA GLY A 709 34.47 1.02 -7.76
C GLY A 709 35.77 1.76 -7.44
N ASP A 710 36.81 1.00 -7.12
CA ASP A 710 38.16 1.48 -6.85
C ASP A 710 39.18 0.73 -7.72
N PRO A 711 40.32 1.36 -8.10
CA PRO A 711 41.44 0.68 -8.76
C PRO A 711 42.28 -0.12 -7.75
N ALA A 712 41.66 -1.09 -7.07
CA ALA A 712 42.25 -1.90 -6.00
C ALA A 712 42.09 -3.40 -6.26
N PRO A 713 42.85 -4.29 -5.59
CA PRO A 713 42.67 -5.74 -5.71
C PRO A 713 41.25 -6.21 -5.35
N GLY A 714 40.47 -6.60 -6.36
CA GLY A 714 39.11 -7.12 -6.23
C GLY A 714 38.03 -6.09 -6.57
N MET A 715 36.84 -6.56 -6.93
CA MET A 715 35.70 -5.74 -7.35
C MET A 715 34.94 -5.11 -6.16
N GLY A 716 35.51 -5.19 -4.95
CA GLY A 716 34.85 -4.75 -3.74
C GLY A 716 33.79 -5.72 -3.25
N VAL A 717 33.96 -7.05 -3.41
CA VAL A 717 33.16 -8.07 -2.71
C VAL A 717 33.64 -8.24 -1.26
N SER A 718 32.74 -8.53 -0.32
CA SER A 718 33.13 -8.82 1.08
C SER A 718 33.99 -10.08 1.15
N GLN A 719 35.16 -9.98 1.77
CA GLN A 719 35.99 -11.15 2.05
C GLN A 719 35.30 -12.11 3.01
N LYS A 720 35.40 -13.42 2.77
CA LYS A 720 34.89 -14.42 3.71
C LYS A 720 35.87 -14.64 4.85
N LEU A 721 35.32 -14.95 6.01
CA LEU A 721 36.05 -15.21 7.25
C LEU A 721 37.11 -16.31 7.05
N GLY A 722 38.37 -16.06 7.43
CA GLY A 722 39.47 -17.03 7.30
C GLY A 722 40.11 -17.12 5.91
N GLN A 723 39.67 -16.31 4.94
CA GLN A 723 40.40 -16.16 3.68
C GLN A 723 41.68 -15.35 3.87
N ARG A 724 42.66 -15.57 2.99
CA ARG A 724 43.93 -14.84 2.99
C ARG A 724 43.68 -13.38 2.58
N ALA A 725 44.60 -12.50 2.97
CA ALA A 725 44.64 -11.16 2.40
C ALA A 725 44.69 -11.28 0.86
N PRO A 726 43.79 -10.61 0.17
CA PRO A 726 43.59 -10.83 -1.25
C PRO A 726 44.60 -10.03 -2.03
N LYS A 727 44.73 -10.39 -3.29
CA LYS A 727 45.76 -9.96 -4.21
C LYS A 727 45.11 -9.59 -5.53
N ALA A 728 45.80 -8.76 -6.30
CA ALA A 728 45.35 -8.42 -7.66
C ALA A 728 45.13 -9.72 -8.44
N GLY A 729 43.90 -9.95 -8.90
CA GLY A 729 43.47 -11.23 -9.48
C GLY A 729 42.38 -11.97 -8.69
N ASP A 730 42.09 -11.57 -7.45
CA ASP A 730 40.95 -12.05 -6.66
C ASP A 730 39.67 -11.24 -6.97
N LEU A 731 38.47 -11.79 -6.71
CA LEU A 731 37.20 -11.04 -6.81
C LEU A 731 36.92 -10.19 -5.57
N ASP A 732 37.31 -10.70 -4.40
CA ASP A 732 37.12 -10.05 -3.11
C ASP A 732 38.40 -9.34 -2.68
N GLY A 733 38.25 -8.19 -2.01
CA GLY A 733 39.37 -7.65 -1.25
C GLY A 733 39.28 -6.24 -0.69
N PRO A 734 40.24 -5.87 0.20
CA PRO A 734 40.25 -4.60 0.87
C PRO A 734 40.54 -3.52 -0.16
N GLN A 735 39.55 -2.67 -0.33
CA GLN A 735 39.57 -1.54 -1.26
C GLN A 735 40.36 -0.36 -0.67
N ALA A 736 40.54 -0.36 0.66
CA ALA A 736 41.47 0.53 1.36
C ALA A 736 42.77 -0.19 1.74
N ASN A 737 43.89 0.51 1.61
CA ASN A 737 45.19 0.11 2.15
C ASN A 737 45.70 1.22 3.09
N PRO A 738 45.40 1.22 4.40
CA PRO A 738 45.52 2.41 5.23
C PRO A 738 46.90 3.07 5.38
N ARG A 739 47.96 2.47 4.82
CA ARG A 739 49.29 3.09 4.69
C ARG A 739 49.49 3.88 3.38
N ARG A 740 48.59 3.76 2.41
CA ARG A 740 48.71 4.26 1.02
C ARG A 740 47.40 4.80 0.45
N ASP A 741 46.27 4.18 0.82
CA ASP A 741 44.93 4.53 0.40
C ASP A 741 43.92 4.32 1.55
N ASN A 742 43.19 5.36 1.91
CA ASN A 742 42.18 5.35 2.97
C ASN A 742 40.76 5.51 2.41
N ARG A 743 40.55 5.20 1.12
CA ARG A 743 39.26 5.31 0.44
C ARG A 743 38.61 3.95 0.21
N ILE A 744 37.28 3.94 0.26
CA ILE A 744 36.42 2.80 -0.10
C ILE A 744 35.24 3.35 -0.89
N ASP A 745 35.42 3.51 -2.20
CA ASP A 745 34.45 4.15 -3.08
C ASP A 745 33.61 3.11 -3.89
N ASN A 746 33.76 1.80 -3.65
CA ASN A 746 32.87 0.78 -4.22
C ASN A 746 31.45 0.90 -3.71
N PHE A 747 30.51 1.20 -4.61
CA PHE A 747 29.09 1.07 -4.32
C PHE A 747 28.67 -0.38 -4.57
N ARG A 748 27.82 -0.91 -3.68
CA ARG A 748 27.24 -2.24 -3.83
C ARG A 748 25.74 -2.08 -3.88
N PHE A 749 25.14 -2.63 -4.94
CA PHE A 749 23.69 -2.72 -4.98
C PHE A 749 23.25 -3.69 -3.88
N HIS A 750 22.01 -3.60 -3.43
CA HIS A 750 21.45 -4.61 -2.55
C HIS A 750 21.51 -5.98 -3.26
N PRO A 751 21.90 -7.08 -2.60
CA PRO A 751 22.06 -8.40 -3.25
C PRO A 751 20.82 -8.94 -3.96
N ASP A 752 19.62 -8.52 -3.54
CA ASP A 752 18.36 -8.86 -4.21
C ASP A 752 17.91 -7.86 -5.29
N TYR A 753 18.70 -6.84 -5.60
CA TYR A 753 18.58 -6.13 -6.88
C TYR A 753 19.24 -6.98 -7.97
N ARG A 754 18.44 -7.79 -8.67
CA ARG A 754 18.94 -8.86 -9.55
C ARG A 754 18.79 -8.50 -11.01
N ILE A 755 19.93 -8.36 -11.69
CA ILE A 755 19.98 -8.09 -13.13
C ILE A 755 20.18 -9.34 -13.98
N ASP A 756 20.76 -10.39 -13.39
CA ASP A 756 21.15 -11.63 -14.06
C ASP A 756 20.84 -12.87 -13.21
N ARG A 757 21.40 -14.01 -13.60
CA ARG A 757 21.21 -15.32 -12.95
C ARG A 757 22.52 -15.97 -12.53
N ILE A 758 23.66 -15.64 -13.13
CA ILE A 758 24.97 -16.27 -12.85
C ILE A 758 25.97 -15.26 -12.29
N LEU A 759 26.42 -14.28 -13.10
CA LEU A 759 27.61 -13.48 -12.75
C LEU A 759 27.41 -12.67 -11.46
N PHE A 760 26.46 -11.75 -11.43
CA PHE A 760 26.22 -10.89 -10.28
C PHE A 760 25.36 -11.55 -9.22
N ARG A 761 24.49 -12.49 -9.58
CA ARG A 761 23.67 -13.22 -8.60
C ARG A 761 24.46 -14.26 -7.79
N GLU A 762 25.29 -15.07 -8.45
CA GLU A 762 25.86 -16.28 -7.82
C GLU A 762 27.38 -16.17 -7.63
N ILE A 763 28.11 -15.67 -8.64
CA ILE A 763 29.59 -15.60 -8.60
C ILE A 763 30.06 -14.40 -7.78
N VAL A 764 29.60 -13.18 -8.10
CA VAL A 764 29.98 -11.93 -7.42
C VAL A 764 29.07 -11.66 -6.21
N GLY A 765 27.77 -12.00 -6.32
CA GLY A 765 26.76 -11.87 -5.26
C GLY A 765 26.07 -10.51 -5.17
N THR A 766 26.55 -9.49 -5.90
CA THR A 766 25.87 -8.20 -6.11
C THR A 766 26.53 -7.43 -7.26
N VAL A 767 25.82 -6.45 -7.83
CA VAL A 767 26.41 -5.46 -8.74
C VAL A 767 27.29 -4.50 -7.94
N THR A 768 28.59 -4.51 -8.23
CA THR A 768 29.58 -3.60 -7.65
C THR A 768 30.73 -3.41 -8.64
N ASP A 769 31.34 -2.22 -8.65
CA ASP A 769 32.40 -1.84 -9.58
C ASP A 769 32.09 -2.25 -11.04
N ALA A 770 30.89 -1.90 -11.51
CA ALA A 770 30.42 -2.38 -12.79
C ALA A 770 29.44 -1.41 -13.45
N VAL A 771 29.41 -1.45 -14.78
CA VAL A 771 28.31 -0.95 -15.61
C VAL A 771 27.73 -2.11 -16.40
N TYR A 772 26.40 -2.13 -16.52
CA TYR A 772 25.70 -3.14 -17.30
C TYR A 772 24.63 -2.53 -18.21
N ALA A 773 24.31 -3.28 -19.27
CA ALA A 773 23.14 -3.07 -20.09
C ALA A 773 22.40 -4.41 -20.25
N ARG A 774 21.08 -4.36 -20.06
CA ARG A 774 20.19 -5.52 -20.07
C ARG A 774 18.97 -5.25 -20.96
N PRO A 775 19.06 -5.49 -22.27
CA PRO A 775 17.86 -5.62 -23.09
C PRO A 775 17.06 -6.86 -22.67
N HIS A 776 15.74 -6.71 -22.61
CA HIS A 776 14.82 -7.80 -22.29
C HIS A 776 13.54 -7.76 -23.12
N ALA A 777 12.90 -8.92 -23.24
CA ALA A 777 11.59 -9.06 -23.85
C ALA A 777 10.75 -10.11 -23.12
N ARG A 778 9.44 -9.92 -23.16
CA ARG A 778 8.43 -10.83 -22.61
C ARG A 778 7.37 -11.09 -23.68
N VAL A 779 7.05 -12.36 -23.89
CA VAL A 779 6.00 -12.81 -24.80
C VAL A 779 5.00 -13.67 -24.04
N ARG A 780 3.72 -13.32 -24.17
CA ARG A 780 2.63 -14.18 -23.68
C ARG A 780 2.39 -15.29 -24.70
N LEU A 781 2.62 -16.53 -24.30
CA LEU A 781 2.48 -17.69 -25.19
C LEU A 781 1.05 -18.21 -25.20
N VAL A 782 0.42 -18.30 -24.01
CA VAL A 782 -0.93 -18.82 -23.82
C VAL A 782 -1.62 -18.01 -22.73
N GLU A 783 -2.91 -17.72 -22.95
CA GLU A 783 -3.78 -17.16 -21.92
C GLU A 783 -5.13 -17.85 -21.96
N GLU A 784 -5.47 -18.48 -20.85
CA GLU A 784 -6.75 -19.12 -20.61
C GLU A 784 -7.40 -18.51 -19.37
N THR A 785 -8.69 -18.78 -19.16
CA THR A 785 -9.43 -18.26 -17.99
C THR A 785 -8.84 -18.68 -16.64
N SER A 786 -8.06 -19.76 -16.59
CA SER A 786 -7.51 -20.31 -15.33
C SER A 786 -6.00 -20.28 -15.25
N PHE A 787 -5.28 -20.08 -16.36
CA PHE A 787 -3.82 -20.04 -16.33
C PHE A 787 -3.24 -19.19 -17.47
N ARG A 788 -1.99 -18.78 -17.29
CA ARG A 788 -1.19 -18.04 -18.27
C ARG A 788 0.19 -18.68 -18.40
N VAL A 789 0.73 -18.69 -19.61
CA VAL A 789 2.12 -19.08 -19.87
C VAL A 789 2.86 -17.93 -20.53
N THR A 790 3.97 -17.54 -19.93
CA THR A 790 4.79 -16.39 -20.35
C THR A 790 6.23 -16.86 -20.59
N ALA A 791 6.80 -16.49 -21.72
CA ALA A 791 8.23 -16.61 -21.97
C ALA A 791 8.91 -15.24 -21.81
N THR A 792 10.06 -15.22 -21.17
CA THR A 792 10.92 -14.04 -21.05
C THR A 792 12.32 -14.36 -21.53
N GLY A 793 13.00 -13.39 -22.11
CA GLY A 793 14.42 -13.49 -22.42
C GLY A 793 15.12 -12.17 -22.13
N ALA A 794 16.31 -12.23 -21.55
CA ALA A 794 17.19 -11.09 -21.39
C ALA A 794 18.60 -11.43 -21.85
N ALA A 795 19.37 -10.42 -22.24
CA ALA A 795 20.80 -10.53 -22.41
C ALA A 795 21.48 -9.45 -21.56
N VAL A 796 22.47 -9.81 -20.74
CA VAL A 796 23.16 -8.88 -19.84
C VAL A 796 24.60 -8.75 -20.29
N ALA A 797 24.98 -7.57 -20.76
CA ALA A 797 26.38 -7.24 -21.05
C ALA A 797 26.94 -6.39 -19.93
N SER A 798 28.11 -6.76 -19.40
CA SER A 798 28.71 -6.08 -18.25
C SER A 798 30.22 -5.84 -18.40
N MET A 799 30.68 -4.76 -17.79
CA MET A 799 32.10 -4.42 -17.68
C MET A 799 32.39 -3.76 -16.33
N ALA A 800 33.60 -3.96 -15.82
CA ALA A 800 34.04 -3.32 -14.59
C ALA A 800 34.35 -1.83 -14.77
N SER A 801 34.20 -1.02 -13.72
CA SER A 801 34.56 0.41 -13.82
C SER A 801 36.06 0.57 -13.91
N PHE A 802 36.82 -0.24 -13.17
CA PHE A 802 38.28 -0.32 -13.20
C PHE A 802 38.75 -1.67 -13.73
N ALA A 803 39.88 -1.69 -14.44
CA ALA A 803 40.43 -2.96 -14.95
C ALA A 803 41.21 -3.69 -13.86
N GLU A 804 41.85 -2.91 -12.99
CA GLU A 804 42.75 -3.29 -11.90
C GLU A 804 42.06 -4.13 -10.81
N SER A 805 40.74 -3.96 -10.68
CA SER A 805 39.89 -4.69 -9.75
C SER A 805 39.46 -6.06 -10.24
N THR A 806 39.52 -6.29 -11.56
CA THR A 806 39.08 -7.54 -12.16
C THR A 806 40.15 -8.62 -12.04
N PRO A 807 39.75 -9.90 -11.96
CA PRO A 807 40.69 -11.01 -11.94
C PRO A 807 41.68 -11.04 -13.13
N GLY A 808 41.24 -10.59 -14.30
CA GLY A 808 41.99 -10.60 -15.55
C GLY A 808 42.73 -9.30 -15.89
N GLY A 809 42.57 -8.24 -15.08
CA GLY A 809 43.18 -6.93 -15.36
C GLY A 809 42.59 -6.23 -16.58
N LYS A 810 41.33 -6.53 -16.95
CA LYS A 810 40.61 -5.99 -18.12
C LYS A 810 39.17 -5.68 -17.75
N LYS A 811 38.57 -4.65 -18.36
CA LYS A 811 37.20 -4.22 -18.01
C LYS A 811 36.09 -5.20 -18.41
N PRO A 812 36.06 -5.80 -19.62
CA PRO A 812 34.90 -6.59 -20.05
C PRO A 812 34.71 -7.84 -19.18
N LEU A 813 33.54 -7.99 -18.55
CA LEU A 813 33.25 -9.09 -17.62
C LEU A 813 32.57 -10.26 -18.33
N GLY A 814 31.51 -10.00 -19.10
CA GLY A 814 30.78 -11.07 -19.77
C GLY A 814 29.54 -10.63 -20.51
N VAL A 815 28.97 -11.57 -21.24
CA VAL A 815 27.59 -11.51 -21.76
C VAL A 815 26.81 -12.71 -21.24
N GLU A 816 25.70 -12.48 -20.56
CA GLU A 816 24.80 -13.52 -20.06
C GLU A 816 23.49 -13.54 -20.87
N ILE A 817 22.92 -14.71 -21.12
CA ILE A 817 21.64 -14.87 -21.81
C ILE A 817 20.70 -15.69 -20.92
N ASP A 818 19.52 -15.12 -20.62
CA ASP A 818 18.60 -15.58 -19.57
C ASP A 818 17.18 -15.86 -20.09
N PRO A 819 16.95 -16.95 -20.84
CA PRO A 819 15.60 -17.39 -21.17
C PRO A 819 14.89 -18.00 -19.96
N SER A 820 13.59 -17.73 -19.84
CA SER A 820 12.74 -18.31 -18.80
C SER A 820 11.33 -18.52 -19.33
N ILE A 821 10.68 -19.58 -18.85
CA ILE A 821 9.27 -19.85 -19.09
C ILE A 821 8.55 -20.01 -17.75
N THR A 822 7.46 -19.27 -17.58
CA THR A 822 6.65 -19.28 -16.36
C THR A 822 5.22 -19.70 -16.69
N TYR A 823 4.71 -20.66 -15.93
CA TYR A 823 3.31 -21.04 -15.84
C TYR A 823 2.71 -20.43 -14.58
N GLU A 824 1.58 -19.74 -14.73
CA GLU A 824 0.85 -19.07 -13.64
C GLU A 824 -0.59 -19.56 -13.61
N HIS A 825 -1.04 -20.14 -12.50
CA HIS A 825 -2.44 -20.51 -12.29
C HIS A 825 -3.16 -19.44 -11.48
N LYS A 826 -4.45 -19.20 -11.78
CA LYS A 826 -5.26 -18.18 -11.09
C LYS A 826 -5.38 -18.40 -9.58
N ASP A 827 -5.23 -19.65 -9.13
CA ASP A 827 -5.32 -20.03 -7.71
C ASP A 827 -3.96 -19.96 -6.98
N GLY A 828 -2.98 -19.23 -7.53
CA GLY A 828 -1.74 -18.89 -6.86
C GLY A 828 -0.57 -19.87 -7.04
N PHE A 829 -0.68 -20.86 -7.92
CA PHE A 829 0.42 -21.76 -8.26
C PHE A 829 1.28 -21.21 -9.40
N PHE A 830 2.59 -21.18 -9.21
CA PHE A 830 3.58 -20.75 -10.18
C PHE A 830 4.63 -21.84 -10.39
N ALA A 831 4.93 -22.15 -11.65
CA ALA A 831 6.06 -23.00 -12.01
C ALA A 831 6.93 -22.27 -13.02
N THR A 832 8.22 -22.12 -12.71
CA THR A 832 9.18 -21.44 -13.58
C THR A 832 10.37 -22.34 -13.88
N LEU A 833 10.74 -22.42 -15.15
CA LEU A 833 12.00 -22.99 -15.62
C LEU A 833 12.86 -21.85 -16.15
N ASP A 834 13.96 -21.58 -15.45
CA ASP A 834 14.99 -20.65 -15.87
C ASP A 834 16.19 -21.41 -16.44
N TYR A 835 16.73 -20.90 -17.54
CA TYR A 835 18.04 -21.31 -18.06
C TYR A 835 18.90 -20.06 -18.25
N ALA A 836 20.18 -20.15 -17.95
CA ALA A 836 21.11 -19.06 -18.16
C ALA A 836 22.45 -19.58 -18.69
N VAL A 837 23.09 -18.79 -19.55
CA VAL A 837 24.44 -19.05 -20.04
C VAL A 837 25.26 -17.77 -19.95
N LEU A 838 26.34 -17.81 -19.19
CA LEU A 838 27.33 -16.74 -19.10
C LEU A 838 28.49 -17.05 -20.05
N PHE A 839 28.76 -16.13 -20.97
CA PHE A 839 29.97 -16.08 -21.78
C PHE A 839 30.95 -15.10 -21.14
N PRO A 840 31.90 -15.57 -20.30
CA PRO A 840 32.85 -14.68 -19.64
C PRO A 840 33.81 -14.05 -20.67
N LEU A 841 34.29 -12.86 -20.35
CA LEU A 841 35.26 -12.11 -21.14
C LEU A 841 36.55 -11.88 -20.35
N ALA A 842 37.50 -11.15 -20.95
CA ALA A 842 38.88 -11.05 -20.47
C ALA A 842 39.05 -10.51 -19.04
N GLY A 843 38.08 -9.79 -18.48
CA GLY A 843 38.10 -9.37 -17.08
C GLY A 843 37.99 -10.54 -16.10
N LEU A 844 37.43 -11.67 -16.53
CA LEU A 844 37.31 -12.89 -15.75
C LEU A 844 38.36 -13.94 -16.13
N ASP A 845 39.42 -13.59 -16.88
CA ASP A 845 40.55 -14.48 -17.20
C ASP A 845 41.58 -14.55 -16.09
N ASN A 846 42.36 -15.64 -16.02
CA ASN A 846 43.43 -15.81 -15.05
C ASN A 846 44.80 -15.75 -15.73
N PRO A 847 45.31 -14.54 -16.02
CA PRO A 847 46.57 -14.37 -16.75
C PRO A 847 47.78 -14.89 -15.98
N GLN A 848 47.70 -15.00 -14.65
CA GLN A 848 48.83 -15.49 -13.83
C GLN A 848 49.18 -16.95 -14.08
N VAL A 849 48.20 -17.76 -14.47
CA VAL A 849 48.37 -19.18 -14.80
C VAL A 849 48.06 -19.48 -16.28
N GLY A 850 47.83 -18.44 -17.09
CA GLY A 850 47.57 -18.57 -18.53
C GLY A 850 46.26 -19.27 -18.88
N LEU A 851 45.23 -19.15 -18.03
CA LEU A 851 43.91 -19.76 -18.26
C LEU A 851 42.88 -18.71 -18.64
N PHE A 852 42.06 -19.05 -19.63
CA PHE A 852 40.91 -18.26 -20.06
C PHE A 852 39.64 -18.76 -19.40
N ALA A 853 38.77 -17.83 -19.00
CA ALA A 853 37.47 -18.16 -18.45
C ALA A 853 36.61 -18.90 -19.47
N LYS A 854 35.90 -19.93 -19.04
CA LYS A 854 34.99 -20.71 -19.89
C LYS A 854 33.52 -20.48 -19.52
N PRO A 855 32.59 -20.68 -20.45
CA PRO A 855 31.17 -20.46 -20.21
C PRO A 855 30.61 -21.23 -19.01
N ALA A 856 29.71 -20.59 -18.27
CA ALA A 856 28.96 -21.19 -17.17
C ALA A 856 27.48 -21.31 -17.54
N GLN A 857 26.79 -22.31 -16.97
CA GLN A 857 25.37 -22.56 -17.25
C GLN A 857 24.59 -22.83 -15.98
N LEU A 858 23.36 -22.33 -15.92
CA LEU A 858 22.42 -22.56 -14.84
C LEU A 858 21.11 -23.10 -15.38
N VAL A 859 20.59 -24.15 -14.75
CA VAL A 859 19.19 -24.57 -14.86
C VAL A 859 18.56 -24.43 -13.50
N ARG A 860 17.44 -23.71 -13.42
CA ARG A 860 16.69 -23.53 -12.16
C ARG A 860 15.21 -23.82 -12.37
N LEU A 861 14.67 -24.63 -11.48
CA LEU A 861 13.24 -24.95 -11.38
C LEU A 861 12.69 -24.33 -10.11
N ARG A 862 11.60 -23.57 -10.21
CA ARG A 862 10.92 -22.96 -9.08
C ARG A 862 9.46 -23.35 -9.09
N PHE A 863 8.98 -23.83 -7.95
CA PHE A 863 7.55 -24.04 -7.71
C PHE A 863 7.15 -23.17 -6.53
N ASN A 864 6.12 -22.35 -6.72
CA ASN A 864 5.59 -21.48 -5.68
C ASN A 864 4.09 -21.70 -5.57
N TYR A 865 3.57 -21.73 -4.35
CA TYR A 865 2.15 -21.66 -4.07
C TYR A 865 1.90 -20.49 -3.14
N VAL A 866 1.25 -19.45 -3.66
CA VAL A 866 0.86 -18.23 -2.95
C VAL A 866 -0.60 -18.39 -2.50
N PHE A 867 -0.89 -18.09 -1.25
CA PHE A 867 -2.23 -18.26 -0.65
C PHE A 867 -2.71 -17.00 0.06
#